data_AF-A0AAX4FLS0-F1
#
_entry.id   AF-A0AAX4FLS0-F1
#
_cell.length_a   1.000
_cell.length_b   1.000
_cell.length_c   1.000
_cell.angle_alpha   90.00
_cell.angle_beta   90.00
_cell.angle_gamma   90.00
#
_symmetry.space_group_name_H-M   'P 1'
#
loop_
_entity.id
_entity.type
_entity.pdbx_description
1 polymer ?
#
loop_
_entity_poly.entity_id
_entity_poly.type
_entity_poly.pdbx_seq_one_letter_code
_entity_poly.pdbx_strand_id
1 'polypeptide(L)'
;MTLPVVLLHKRGLPRTIAIALFCLAALPAMAATHFASAFEDGDPSPMPVTDTAVQVAVGAGPAAPYAAKPNAGYSAAHALRYASNGAGGRRALFTTDLLIQTQTTLSWMVLPESVGNDHVASTYVSLDLLLDDGTHVSASAARDQHGVALGAQAQGDSKTLYPQQWARKQVRLGDVPGLRGRRVRAIELDVAPPAGARAAGWIDDIAIAEVPLATPARPSDRVLTTRGTQSNGTFSRGNNFPATAVPHGFNFWTPVTDAGTLTWLYRWNEHNGADNRPRLQALSLSHQPSPWMGDRQTFQVMPSLTAGVPDADRSRRALGFSHDDEQARPYRYAVQLDNGIHAEIAPTDHAALFRFRFPARGDANLLFDNVDARGGLKLDAATQTLSGYTDVRSGLSTGATRMYVYASFDRPWHSSGLLDTGRPTGWIKFDAGSTRQVKMRIATSLMSVDQAKHNAELEIAADASFEQVAARAQEAWDALLGRFEVPDATADQATTLYSNLYRLYLYPNSAHENVGTATAPDWRYASQNSWSDDTIDGSAVRSFAPIRDGRVYVNNGLWDTFRTAWPAYALFAPDDAGALVQGFVEQSRAGGWIARWSSPGYADLMVGTGSDVAFADAWRKGVQGFDPAEAYAAALKNATVVAPDRHVGRKGMARSTFRGYTDTDTHEGMSWSMEGALNDFGIANMAEALSIQANTAAARERYATEALYFRYRAAGYAALFDPAVGFFQGRKPDGTWRVDAAQYDPRVWGNDYTESSGWTFAFTAPHDGEGLATLYGGRAALAAKLDMFFATPETAQAQFAGSYGNTIHEMTEARDVRMGMYAHSNQTAHHIPWMYLYAGQPWKTQRITREVLARLYLGSEIGQGYPGDEDNGEMSAWYLFAALGLYPLRMGAPEYVIGSPLFKQARVRLPGGGTLTVNAPQNSPENVYVQSLRLNGKPWRKTWLPHAAIAKGATLDFEMGPTPSRWGSAPEDVPPSLTAPGKRPAPLRDLLGASARVTQADGRALTALHDDDAGSASAVSPATVLTLSGLDRGEAMLYTVTSGDAAIASAAWTLEARTAGGTWRVVDTRREERFQWPLQTRPFRIATPGSYAEYRLHWTAPARAQVAEIELLGAVPDGR
;
A
#
# COMPACT_ATOMS: atom_id res chain seq x y z
N MET A 1 -19.00 -51.77 -49.44
CA MET A 1 -19.55 -52.02 -50.78
C MET A 1 -20.45 -50.85 -51.16
N THR A 2 -20.05 -50.14 -52.22
CA THR A 2 -20.86 -49.29 -53.12
C THR A 2 -21.79 -48.19 -52.56
N LEU A 3 -21.27 -46.94 -52.64
CA LEU A 3 -21.91 -45.67 -53.09
C LEU A 3 -22.97 -45.86 -54.23
N PRO A 4 -23.85 -44.87 -54.59
CA PRO A 4 -23.58 -43.41 -54.57
C PRO A 4 -24.73 -42.41 -54.32
N VAL A 5 -24.24 -41.20 -54.02
CA VAL A 5 -24.63 -39.80 -54.38
C VAL A 5 -25.51 -39.62 -55.63
N VAL A 6 -26.42 -38.61 -55.65
CA VAL A 6 -26.50 -37.49 -56.64
C VAL A 6 -27.56 -36.41 -56.31
N LEU A 7 -27.02 -35.18 -56.35
CA LEU A 7 -27.47 -33.79 -56.48
C LEU A 7 -28.79 -33.37 -57.22
N LEU A 8 -29.49 -32.39 -56.61
CA LEU A 8 -29.81 -31.00 -57.09
C LEU A 8 -30.65 -30.75 -58.38
N HIS A 9 -31.84 -30.08 -58.28
CA HIS A 9 -32.12 -28.71 -58.79
C HIS A 9 -33.61 -28.26 -58.79
N LYS A 10 -33.85 -27.11 -58.13
CA LYS A 10 -34.61 -25.88 -58.52
C LYS A 10 -36.07 -25.87 -59.08
N ARG A 11 -36.83 -24.98 -58.40
CA ARG A 11 -37.77 -23.91 -58.87
C ARG A 11 -39.26 -24.24 -59.06
N GLY A 12 -40.09 -23.45 -58.36
CA GLY A 12 -41.48 -23.16 -58.73
C GLY A 12 -42.32 -22.64 -57.56
N LEU A 13 -42.44 -21.31 -57.42
CA LEU A 13 -43.56 -20.67 -56.71
C LEU A 13 -44.83 -20.77 -57.60
N PRO A 14 -46.05 -20.83 -57.04
CA PRO A 14 -46.77 -19.58 -56.80
C PRO A 14 -47.63 -19.54 -55.53
N ARG A 15 -48.02 -18.29 -55.21
CA ARG A 15 -48.89 -17.82 -54.12
C ARG A 15 -50.25 -18.51 -54.08
N THR A 16 -50.76 -18.78 -52.89
CA THR A 16 -52.19 -18.59 -52.59
C THR A 16 -52.39 -18.28 -51.10
N ILE A 17 -53.12 -17.19 -50.86
CA ILE A 17 -53.58 -16.73 -49.55
C ILE A 17 -54.78 -17.58 -49.14
N ALA A 18 -54.79 -18.14 -47.93
CA ALA A 18 -56.01 -18.56 -47.26
C ALA A 18 -55.82 -18.50 -45.73
N ILE A 19 -56.70 -17.71 -45.13
CA ILE A 19 -56.88 -17.44 -43.71
C ILE A 19 -57.32 -18.73 -43.00
N ALA A 20 -56.69 -19.07 -41.87
CA ALA A 20 -57.24 -20.01 -40.90
C ALA A 20 -56.99 -19.48 -39.49
N LEU A 21 -58.08 -18.99 -38.89
CA LEU A 21 -58.21 -18.60 -37.49
C LEU A 21 -58.23 -19.85 -36.59
N PHE A 22 -57.57 -19.71 -35.43
CA PHE A 22 -57.86 -20.30 -34.11
C PHE A 22 -58.01 -21.83 -33.97
N CYS A 23 -56.94 -22.43 -33.44
CA CYS A 23 -57.00 -23.34 -32.28
C CYS A 23 -55.58 -23.47 -31.70
N LEU A 24 -55.16 -22.51 -30.87
CA LEU A 24 -54.01 -22.67 -29.98
C LEU A 24 -54.57 -22.78 -28.56
N ALA A 25 -54.53 -24.01 -28.05
CA ALA A 25 -54.76 -24.32 -26.66
C ALA A 25 -53.88 -23.41 -25.78
N ALA A 26 -54.47 -22.90 -24.70
CA ALA A 26 -53.75 -22.21 -23.64
C ALA A 26 -52.68 -23.15 -23.07
N LEU A 27 -51.45 -23.02 -23.58
CA LEU A 27 -50.27 -23.45 -22.84
C LEU A 27 -50.22 -22.59 -21.57
N PRO A 28 -50.00 -23.19 -20.37
CA PRO A 28 -49.73 -22.37 -19.21
C PRO A 28 -48.52 -21.50 -19.56
N ALA A 29 -48.65 -20.19 -19.39
CA ALA A 29 -47.52 -19.28 -19.51
C ALA A 29 -46.40 -19.87 -18.66
N MET A 30 -45.28 -20.24 -19.28
CA MET A 30 -44.11 -20.66 -18.53
C MET A 30 -43.80 -19.51 -17.58
N ALA A 31 -43.93 -19.76 -16.27
CA ALA A 31 -43.59 -18.78 -15.26
C ALA A 31 -42.15 -18.32 -15.54
N ALA A 32 -41.95 -17.01 -15.67
CA ALA A 32 -40.61 -16.46 -15.87
C ALA A 32 -39.69 -17.02 -14.78
N THR A 33 -38.56 -17.57 -15.18
CA THR A 33 -37.59 -18.20 -14.26
C THR A 33 -36.52 -17.22 -13.77
N HIS A 34 -36.50 -16.01 -14.33
CA HIS A 34 -35.57 -14.95 -13.98
C HIS A 34 -36.20 -13.58 -14.27
N PHE A 35 -35.59 -12.54 -13.70
CA PHE A 35 -35.84 -11.13 -14.03
C PHE A 35 -34.50 -10.42 -14.16
N ALA A 36 -34.39 -9.53 -15.14
CA ALA A 36 -33.24 -8.64 -15.32
C ALA A 36 -33.71 -7.31 -15.93
N SER A 37 -33.09 -6.20 -15.52
CA SER A 37 -33.29 -4.87 -16.12
C SER A 37 -32.05 -4.01 -15.87
N ALA A 38 -31.42 -3.56 -16.95
CA ALA A 38 -30.43 -2.47 -16.99
C ALA A 38 -31.07 -1.15 -17.50
N PHE A 39 -32.40 -1.13 -17.61
CA PHE A 39 -33.20 0.03 -18.04
C PHE A 39 -32.94 0.46 -19.49
N GLU A 40 -32.54 -0.49 -20.33
CA GLU A 40 -32.37 -0.28 -21.78
C GLU A 40 -33.67 -0.53 -22.56
N ASP A 41 -33.68 -0.11 -23.83
CA ASP A 41 -34.81 -0.37 -24.73
C ASP A 41 -35.09 -1.87 -24.86
N GLY A 42 -36.28 -2.29 -24.43
CA GLY A 42 -36.72 -3.70 -24.42
C GLY A 42 -36.65 -4.37 -23.05
N ASP A 43 -35.99 -3.75 -22.07
CA ASP A 43 -36.02 -4.20 -20.68
C ASP A 43 -37.39 -3.91 -20.04
N PRO A 44 -37.74 -4.62 -18.95
CA PRO A 44 -38.87 -4.23 -18.11
C PRO A 44 -38.76 -2.76 -17.68
N SER A 45 -39.82 -1.98 -17.91
CA SER A 45 -39.88 -0.57 -17.49
C SER A 45 -40.45 -0.40 -16.08
N PRO A 46 -39.95 0.54 -15.26
CA PRO A 46 -40.51 0.84 -13.95
C PRO A 46 -41.97 1.30 -14.04
N MET A 47 -42.76 1.02 -13.00
CA MET A 47 -44.16 1.46 -12.93
C MET A 47 -44.31 3.00 -12.97
N PRO A 48 -45.22 3.52 -13.83
CA PRO A 48 -45.52 4.94 -13.92
C PRO A 48 -46.45 5.34 -12.78
N VAL A 49 -45.88 5.77 -11.64
CA VAL A 49 -46.64 6.33 -10.51
C VAL A 49 -46.10 7.73 -10.21
N THR A 50 -47.01 8.71 -10.14
CA THR A 50 -46.69 10.14 -9.99
C THR A 50 -46.94 10.70 -8.59
N ASP A 51 -47.56 9.94 -7.69
CA ASP A 51 -47.94 10.39 -6.34
C ASP A 51 -47.31 9.52 -5.24
N THR A 52 -45.98 9.55 -5.16
CA THR A 52 -45.20 8.89 -4.08
C THR A 52 -44.11 9.83 -3.57
N ALA A 53 -43.73 9.67 -2.29
CA ALA A 53 -42.66 10.45 -1.67
C ALA A 53 -41.27 10.23 -2.33
N VAL A 54 -41.11 9.11 -3.05
CA VAL A 54 -39.90 8.72 -3.77
C VAL A 54 -40.17 8.79 -5.29
N GLN A 55 -39.57 9.77 -5.94
CA GLN A 55 -39.64 9.92 -7.39
C GLN A 55 -38.57 9.05 -8.06
N VAL A 56 -38.92 8.42 -9.17
CA VAL A 56 -37.94 7.70 -10.01
C VAL A 56 -38.10 8.07 -11.48
N ALA A 57 -37.01 8.02 -12.22
CA ALA A 57 -36.99 8.23 -13.66
C ALA A 57 -35.81 7.48 -14.28
N VAL A 58 -36.03 6.83 -15.42
CA VAL A 58 -34.92 6.30 -16.22
C VAL A 58 -34.19 7.48 -16.86
N GLY A 59 -32.87 7.48 -16.77
CA GLY A 59 -32.02 8.52 -17.35
C GLY A 59 -30.64 7.97 -17.67
N ALA A 60 -29.75 8.84 -18.13
CA ALA A 60 -28.42 8.46 -18.58
C ALA A 60 -27.44 8.07 -17.46
N GLY A 61 -27.84 8.01 -16.18
CA GLY A 61 -26.92 7.75 -15.07
C GLY A 61 -26.30 9.01 -14.44
N PRO A 62 -25.43 8.82 -13.42
CA PRO A 62 -24.86 9.90 -12.61
C PRO A 62 -23.97 10.84 -13.41
N ALA A 63 -24.13 12.15 -13.18
CA ALA A 63 -23.36 13.17 -13.91
C ALA A 63 -21.90 13.28 -13.44
N ALA A 64 -21.63 12.99 -12.17
CA ALA A 64 -20.32 13.14 -11.54
C ALA A 64 -20.00 11.99 -10.54
N PRO A 65 -20.01 10.72 -10.98
CA PRO A 65 -19.46 9.64 -10.16
C PRO A 65 -17.95 9.84 -9.97
N TYR A 66 -17.39 9.41 -8.84
CA TYR A 66 -15.97 9.65 -8.54
C TYR A 66 -14.99 8.88 -9.43
N ALA A 67 -15.21 7.58 -9.64
CA ALA A 67 -14.29 6.70 -10.37
C ALA A 67 -15.01 5.78 -11.37
N ALA A 68 -16.08 6.29 -12.01
CA ALA A 68 -16.84 5.59 -13.04
C ALA A 68 -17.22 6.54 -14.18
N LYS A 69 -17.77 6.00 -15.27
CA LYS A 69 -18.12 6.81 -16.43
C LYS A 69 -19.26 7.79 -16.11
N PRO A 70 -19.11 9.09 -16.37
CA PRO A 70 -20.19 10.05 -16.19
C PRO A 70 -21.25 9.92 -17.28
N ASN A 71 -22.52 10.17 -16.93
CA ASN A 71 -23.67 10.08 -17.83
C ASN A 71 -23.76 8.73 -18.55
N ALA A 72 -23.47 7.65 -17.83
CA ALA A 72 -23.84 6.29 -18.21
C ALA A 72 -24.38 5.52 -16.99
N GLY A 73 -25.17 4.47 -17.24
CA GLY A 73 -25.40 3.42 -16.24
C GLY A 73 -24.11 2.73 -15.82
N TYR A 74 -24.20 1.75 -14.94
CA TYR A 74 -23.05 0.96 -14.53
C TYR A 74 -22.56 0.03 -15.64
N SER A 75 -23.47 -0.75 -16.25
CA SER A 75 -23.14 -1.71 -17.33
C SER A 75 -23.53 -1.21 -18.72
N ALA A 76 -24.52 -0.32 -18.81
CA ALA A 76 -25.14 0.14 -20.04
C ALA A 76 -25.30 1.67 -20.11
N ALA A 77 -26.13 2.20 -21.02
CA ALA A 77 -26.26 3.63 -21.24
C ALA A 77 -27.21 4.30 -20.23
N HIS A 78 -28.19 3.57 -19.72
CA HIS A 78 -29.24 4.07 -18.85
C HIS A 78 -29.15 3.50 -17.43
N ALA A 79 -29.79 4.17 -16.49
CA ALA A 79 -30.00 3.71 -15.12
C ALA A 79 -31.26 4.37 -14.54
N LEU A 80 -31.77 3.82 -13.45
CA LEU A 80 -32.92 4.37 -12.74
C LEU A 80 -32.47 5.40 -11.69
N ARG A 81 -32.78 6.67 -11.92
CA ARG A 81 -32.62 7.72 -10.92
C ARG A 81 -33.71 7.60 -9.86
N TYR A 82 -33.36 7.79 -8.59
CA TYR A 82 -34.31 8.05 -7.51
C TYR A 82 -34.06 9.41 -6.86
N ALA A 83 -35.11 10.02 -6.32
CA ALA A 83 -35.04 11.24 -5.54
C ALA A 83 -36.14 11.31 -4.48
N SER A 84 -35.82 11.86 -3.30
CA SER A 84 -36.75 12.15 -2.21
C SER A 84 -36.47 13.55 -1.64
N ASN A 85 -37.54 14.32 -1.42
CA ASN A 85 -37.50 15.68 -0.89
C ASN A 85 -37.76 15.75 0.63
N GLY A 86 -37.31 14.77 1.41
CA GLY A 86 -37.38 14.78 2.88
C GLY A 86 -38.40 13.82 3.50
N ALA A 87 -39.19 13.11 2.68
CA ALA A 87 -40.03 12.00 3.10
C ALA A 87 -39.51 10.71 2.48
N GLY A 88 -38.99 9.79 3.32
CA GLY A 88 -38.68 8.42 2.89
C GLY A 88 -39.93 7.64 2.53
N GLY A 89 -39.76 6.48 1.91
CA GLY A 89 -40.85 5.58 1.58
C GLY A 89 -40.44 4.42 0.69
N ARG A 90 -41.38 3.49 0.50
CA ARG A 90 -41.25 2.41 -0.49
C ARG A 90 -42.02 2.73 -1.75
N ARG A 91 -41.46 2.27 -2.87
CA ARG A 91 -42.07 2.36 -4.18
C ARG A 91 -41.89 1.05 -4.93
N ALA A 92 -43.00 0.42 -5.32
CA ALA A 92 -42.97 -0.69 -6.25
C ALA A 92 -42.42 -0.23 -7.62
N LEU A 93 -41.39 -0.92 -8.09
CA LEU A 93 -40.78 -0.69 -9.40
C LEU A 93 -41.35 -1.65 -10.44
N PHE A 94 -41.50 -2.93 -10.07
CA PHE A 94 -41.92 -4.00 -10.97
C PHE A 94 -42.86 -4.98 -10.27
N THR A 95 -43.86 -5.48 -10.99
CA THR A 95 -44.63 -6.68 -10.60
C THR A 95 -43.95 -7.91 -11.19
N THR A 96 -43.80 -8.95 -10.39
CA THR A 96 -43.20 -10.22 -10.81
C THR A 96 -44.01 -11.40 -10.26
N ASP A 97 -43.66 -12.62 -10.67
CA ASP A 97 -44.21 -13.85 -10.09
C ASP A 97 -43.13 -14.95 -10.10
N LEU A 98 -41.97 -14.63 -9.52
CA LEU A 98 -40.80 -15.50 -9.52
C LEU A 98 -40.79 -16.40 -8.30
N LEU A 99 -40.56 -17.69 -8.50
CA LEU A 99 -40.35 -18.64 -7.40
C LEU A 99 -38.93 -18.52 -6.84
N ILE A 100 -38.78 -18.40 -5.53
CA ILE A 100 -37.48 -18.49 -4.85
C ILE A 100 -37.09 -19.98 -4.74
N GLN A 101 -36.12 -20.38 -5.56
CA GLN A 101 -35.48 -21.70 -5.55
C GLN A 101 -34.22 -21.70 -4.67
N THR A 102 -33.41 -22.74 -4.78
CA THR A 102 -32.24 -22.95 -3.92
C THR A 102 -31.06 -22.04 -4.23
N GLN A 103 -30.92 -21.55 -5.47
CA GLN A 103 -29.81 -20.68 -5.86
C GLN A 103 -30.28 -19.27 -6.24
N THR A 104 -31.54 -18.95 -5.95
CA THR A 104 -32.11 -17.66 -6.31
C THR A 104 -31.37 -16.57 -5.57
N THR A 105 -30.89 -15.61 -6.36
CA THR A 105 -30.11 -14.49 -5.92
C THR A 105 -30.73 -13.22 -6.46
N LEU A 106 -30.94 -12.24 -5.58
CA LEU A 106 -31.21 -10.86 -5.96
C LEU A 106 -29.87 -10.12 -6.06
N SER A 107 -29.65 -9.34 -7.11
CA SER A 107 -28.54 -8.38 -7.18
C SER A 107 -28.93 -7.08 -7.84
N TRP A 108 -28.23 -6.00 -7.49
CA TRP A 108 -28.34 -4.69 -8.15
C TRP A 108 -27.10 -3.84 -7.91
N MET A 109 -26.93 -2.82 -8.73
CA MET A 109 -25.98 -1.74 -8.57
C MET A 109 -26.67 -0.52 -7.96
N VAL A 110 -26.00 0.20 -7.07
CA VAL A 110 -26.51 1.42 -6.44
C VAL A 110 -25.42 2.47 -6.32
N LEU A 111 -25.74 3.72 -6.67
CA LEU A 111 -24.89 4.88 -6.43
C LEU A 111 -25.67 5.96 -5.68
N PRO A 112 -25.36 6.20 -4.39
CA PRO A 112 -25.88 7.34 -3.64
C PRO A 112 -25.21 8.65 -4.09
N GLU A 113 -25.98 9.68 -4.45
CA GLU A 113 -25.42 11.00 -4.78
C GLU A 113 -25.26 11.87 -3.53
N SER A 114 -24.24 12.73 -3.53
CA SER A 114 -24.20 13.86 -2.58
C SER A 114 -25.21 14.93 -3.00
N VAL A 115 -26.00 15.45 -2.05
CA VAL A 115 -27.03 16.47 -2.31
C VAL A 115 -26.69 17.75 -1.54
N GLY A 116 -26.18 18.76 -2.26
CA GLY A 116 -25.62 19.96 -1.62
C GLY A 116 -24.38 19.59 -0.80
N ASN A 117 -24.40 19.92 0.49
CA ASN A 117 -23.31 19.57 1.42
C ASN A 117 -23.58 18.27 2.23
N ASP A 118 -24.67 17.56 1.93
CA ASP A 118 -24.98 16.27 2.55
C ASP A 118 -24.42 15.13 1.68
N HIS A 119 -23.47 14.40 2.24
CA HIS A 119 -22.80 13.27 1.60
C HIS A 119 -23.30 11.91 2.09
N VAL A 120 -24.28 11.87 3.01
CA VAL A 120 -24.63 10.64 3.74
C VAL A 120 -26.09 10.26 3.54
N ALA A 121 -27.03 11.20 3.47
CA ALA A 121 -28.46 10.91 3.47
C ALA A 121 -28.89 9.94 2.35
N SER A 122 -28.32 10.07 1.16
CA SER A 122 -28.62 9.18 0.03
C SER A 122 -28.16 7.73 0.23
N THR A 123 -27.29 7.45 1.22
CA THR A 123 -26.83 6.07 1.50
C THR A 123 -27.90 5.21 2.18
N TYR A 124 -29.01 5.81 2.61
CA TYR A 124 -30.16 5.10 3.16
C TYR A 124 -31.11 4.66 2.03
N VAL A 125 -30.65 3.68 1.26
CA VAL A 125 -31.35 3.15 0.09
C VAL A 125 -31.14 1.64 -0.03
N SER A 126 -32.16 0.92 -0.46
CA SER A 126 -32.09 -0.53 -0.71
C SER A 126 -33.14 -0.97 -1.72
N LEU A 127 -32.94 -2.14 -2.33
CA LEU A 127 -34.04 -2.87 -2.97
C LEU A 127 -34.56 -3.94 -2.02
N ASP A 128 -35.87 -4.10 -2.00
CA ASP A 128 -36.58 -5.11 -1.22
C ASP A 128 -37.58 -5.85 -2.12
N LEU A 129 -38.03 -7.00 -1.65
CA LEU A 129 -38.95 -7.87 -2.38
C LEU A 129 -40.20 -8.12 -1.56
N LEU A 130 -41.36 -7.83 -2.16
CA LEU A 130 -42.67 -8.20 -1.61
C LEU A 130 -42.98 -9.65 -1.96
N LEU A 131 -43.32 -10.46 -0.97
CA LEU A 131 -43.62 -11.88 -1.11
C LEU A 131 -45.13 -12.14 -1.23
N ASP A 132 -45.49 -13.36 -1.62
CA ASP A 132 -46.87 -13.81 -1.81
C ASP A 132 -47.71 -13.91 -0.53
N ASP A 133 -47.10 -13.81 0.64
CA ASP A 133 -47.77 -13.70 1.94
C ASP A 133 -47.94 -12.25 2.42
N GLY A 134 -47.53 -11.28 1.61
CA GLY A 134 -47.57 -9.86 1.96
C GLY A 134 -46.42 -9.37 2.83
N THR A 135 -45.44 -10.23 3.15
CA THR A 135 -44.24 -9.84 3.89
C THR A 135 -43.11 -9.41 2.96
N HIS A 136 -42.10 -8.74 3.52
CA HIS A 136 -40.90 -8.31 2.81
C HIS A 136 -39.69 -9.17 3.17
N VAL A 137 -38.77 -9.34 2.22
CA VAL A 137 -37.51 -10.04 2.48
C VAL A 137 -36.68 -9.32 3.55
N SER A 138 -36.73 -7.99 3.63
CA SER A 138 -36.09 -7.22 4.71
C SER A 138 -36.54 -7.59 6.13
N ALA A 139 -37.75 -8.16 6.30
CA ALA A 139 -38.23 -8.65 7.59
C ALA A 139 -37.67 -10.04 7.98
N SER A 140 -36.88 -10.66 7.11
CA SER A 140 -36.31 -12.00 7.32
C SER A 140 -34.85 -11.96 7.80
N ALA A 141 -34.23 -13.15 7.93
CA ALA A 141 -32.81 -13.29 8.22
C ALA A 141 -31.90 -13.07 7.00
N ALA A 142 -32.43 -12.69 5.83
CA ALA A 142 -31.64 -12.42 4.64
C ALA A 142 -30.61 -11.30 4.88
N ARG A 143 -29.40 -11.51 4.36
CA ARG A 143 -28.29 -10.55 4.40
C ARG A 143 -27.67 -10.44 3.02
N ASP A 144 -27.11 -9.28 2.73
CA ASP A 144 -26.27 -9.08 1.55
C ASP A 144 -24.93 -9.83 1.68
N GLN A 145 -24.14 -9.82 0.61
CA GLN A 145 -22.87 -10.54 0.53
C GLN A 145 -21.82 -10.05 1.53
N HIS A 146 -22.03 -8.88 2.14
CA HIS A 146 -21.18 -8.30 3.17
C HIS A 146 -21.78 -8.46 4.58
N GLY A 147 -22.89 -9.21 4.73
CA GLY A 147 -23.52 -9.52 6.01
C GLY A 147 -24.49 -8.46 6.53
N VAL A 148 -24.90 -7.49 5.70
CA VAL A 148 -25.82 -6.40 6.09
C VAL A 148 -27.27 -6.80 5.78
N ALA A 149 -28.22 -6.45 6.66
CA ALA A 149 -29.65 -6.67 6.39
C ALA A 149 -30.17 -5.81 5.22
N LEU A 150 -31.21 -6.29 4.54
CA LEU A 150 -31.90 -5.51 3.51
C LEU A 150 -32.74 -4.40 4.15
N GLY A 151 -33.12 -3.41 3.35
CA GLY A 151 -33.88 -2.25 3.77
C GLY A 151 -33.00 -1.01 3.93
N ALA A 152 -33.57 0.15 3.62
CA ALA A 152 -32.82 1.41 3.53
C ALA A 152 -32.12 1.78 4.84
N GLN A 153 -32.77 1.57 5.98
CA GLN A 153 -32.22 1.87 7.30
C GLN A 153 -30.97 1.02 7.60
N ALA A 154 -31.07 -0.30 7.41
CA ALA A 154 -29.95 -1.21 7.67
C ALA A 154 -28.74 -0.92 6.78
N GLN A 155 -28.98 -0.57 5.50
CA GLN A 155 -27.92 -0.20 4.56
C GLN A 155 -27.25 1.12 4.97
N GLY A 156 -28.03 2.15 5.34
CA GLY A 156 -27.49 3.42 5.83
C GLY A 156 -26.67 3.25 7.11
N ASP A 157 -27.20 2.51 8.10
CA ASP A 157 -26.53 2.27 9.39
C ASP A 157 -25.24 1.47 9.24
N SER A 158 -25.16 0.58 8.26
CA SER A 158 -23.96 -0.23 7.98
C SER A 158 -22.77 0.60 7.48
N LYS A 159 -23.04 1.78 6.91
CA LYS A 159 -22.05 2.63 6.24
C LYS A 159 -21.25 1.93 5.12
N THR A 160 -21.79 0.87 4.52
CA THR A 160 -21.11 0.12 3.44
C THR A 160 -21.25 0.79 2.06
N LEU A 161 -22.21 1.69 1.89
CA LEU A 161 -22.39 2.47 0.67
C LEU A 161 -21.62 3.79 0.74
N TYR A 162 -20.74 4.04 -0.22
CA TYR A 162 -19.98 5.28 -0.34
C TYR A 162 -20.74 6.29 -1.23
N PRO A 163 -20.72 7.59 -0.90
CA PRO A 163 -21.29 8.59 -1.78
C PRO A 163 -20.51 8.69 -3.09
N GLN A 164 -21.22 9.02 -4.17
CA GLN A 164 -20.72 9.18 -5.53
C GLN A 164 -19.99 7.96 -6.11
N GLN A 165 -20.19 6.79 -5.52
CA GLN A 165 -19.61 5.55 -6.00
C GLN A 165 -20.68 4.48 -6.21
N TRP A 166 -20.51 3.71 -7.28
CA TRP A 166 -21.31 2.52 -7.50
C TRP A 166 -20.92 1.46 -6.48
N ALA A 167 -21.91 0.76 -5.95
CA ALA A 167 -21.73 -0.41 -5.10
C ALA A 167 -22.62 -1.53 -5.62
N ARG A 168 -22.12 -2.76 -5.56
CA ARG A 168 -22.90 -3.94 -5.88
C ARG A 168 -23.53 -4.49 -4.60
N LYS A 169 -24.79 -4.87 -4.68
CA LYS A 169 -25.50 -5.58 -3.62
C LYS A 169 -26.01 -6.90 -4.16
N GLN A 170 -25.86 -7.95 -3.37
CA GLN A 170 -26.24 -9.31 -3.74
C GLN A 170 -26.77 -10.05 -2.51
N VAL A 171 -27.91 -10.70 -2.65
CA VAL A 171 -28.61 -11.42 -1.57
C VAL A 171 -28.97 -12.81 -2.08
N ARG A 172 -28.42 -13.84 -1.46
CA ARG A 172 -28.77 -15.24 -1.77
C ARG A 172 -30.06 -15.64 -1.06
N LEU A 173 -31.19 -15.28 -1.66
CA LEU A 173 -32.53 -15.58 -1.13
C LEU A 173 -32.72 -17.08 -0.88
N GLY A 174 -32.21 -17.91 -1.79
CA GLY A 174 -32.25 -19.36 -1.70
C GLY A 174 -31.49 -19.94 -0.52
N ASP A 175 -30.61 -19.19 0.16
CA ASP A 175 -29.90 -19.67 1.34
C ASP A 175 -30.72 -19.52 2.63
N VAL A 176 -31.80 -18.73 2.61
CA VAL A 176 -32.69 -18.49 3.76
C VAL A 176 -33.83 -19.51 3.75
N PRO A 177 -33.90 -20.44 4.73
CA PRO A 177 -34.88 -21.53 4.69
C PRO A 177 -36.34 -21.09 4.58
N GLY A 178 -36.71 -19.98 5.25
CA GLY A 178 -38.07 -19.43 5.24
C GLY A 178 -38.48 -18.73 3.93
N LEU A 179 -37.54 -18.45 3.02
CA LEU A 179 -37.82 -17.82 1.73
C LEU A 179 -37.98 -18.84 0.60
N ARG A 180 -37.42 -20.05 0.74
CA ARG A 180 -37.52 -21.09 -0.29
C ARG A 180 -38.98 -21.48 -0.55
N GLY A 181 -39.36 -21.52 -1.83
CA GLY A 181 -40.72 -21.84 -2.25
C GLY A 181 -41.71 -20.67 -2.17
N ARG A 182 -41.34 -19.53 -1.58
CA ARG A 182 -42.11 -18.28 -1.67
C ARG A 182 -42.03 -17.72 -3.08
N ARG A 183 -43.04 -16.92 -3.47
CA ARG A 183 -43.04 -16.17 -4.74
C ARG A 183 -42.81 -14.69 -4.51
N VAL A 184 -41.92 -14.09 -5.30
CA VAL A 184 -41.71 -12.65 -5.37
C VAL A 184 -42.84 -12.05 -6.20
N ARG A 185 -43.59 -11.12 -5.59
CA ARG A 185 -44.73 -10.41 -6.19
C ARG A 185 -44.35 -9.03 -6.72
N ALA A 186 -43.42 -8.37 -6.05
CA ALA A 186 -42.91 -7.08 -6.51
C ALA A 186 -41.45 -6.87 -6.11
N ILE A 187 -40.76 -6.08 -6.91
CA ILE A 187 -39.46 -5.49 -6.59
C ILE A 187 -39.72 -4.04 -6.18
N GLU A 188 -39.31 -3.66 -4.98
CA GLU A 188 -39.57 -2.35 -4.40
C GLU A 188 -38.26 -1.62 -4.11
N LEU A 189 -38.24 -0.32 -4.41
CA LEU A 189 -37.21 0.60 -3.95
C LEU A 189 -37.60 1.14 -2.57
N ASP A 190 -36.70 1.01 -1.61
CA ASP A 190 -36.83 1.55 -0.25
C ASP A 190 -35.81 2.69 -0.08
N VAL A 191 -36.29 3.88 0.31
CA VAL A 191 -35.46 5.08 0.53
C VAL A 191 -35.85 5.69 1.88
N ALA A 192 -34.90 5.84 2.79
CA ALA A 192 -35.16 6.30 4.16
C ALA A 192 -34.10 7.29 4.66
N PRO A 193 -33.92 8.46 4.00
CA PRO A 193 -32.98 9.47 4.48
C PRO A 193 -33.33 9.93 5.90
N PRO A 194 -32.34 10.41 6.67
CA PRO A 194 -32.59 11.10 7.92
C PRO A 194 -33.66 12.20 7.77
N ALA A 195 -34.46 12.41 8.81
CA ALA A 195 -35.61 13.32 8.77
C ALA A 195 -35.23 14.73 8.26
N GLY A 196 -35.91 15.19 7.20
CA GLY A 196 -35.66 16.49 6.58
C GLY A 196 -34.49 16.53 5.58
N ALA A 197 -33.69 15.47 5.49
CA ALA A 197 -32.62 15.37 4.50
C ALA A 197 -33.16 14.94 3.13
N ARG A 198 -32.56 15.47 2.07
CA ARG A 198 -32.86 15.06 0.69
C ARG A 198 -31.98 13.88 0.33
N ALA A 199 -32.52 12.93 -0.42
CA ALA A 199 -31.77 11.81 -0.97
C ALA A 199 -31.95 11.77 -2.48
N ALA A 200 -30.87 11.45 -3.19
CA ALA A 200 -30.90 11.19 -4.61
C ALA A 200 -29.81 10.16 -4.96
N GLY A 201 -30.01 9.44 -6.06
CA GLY A 201 -29.01 8.50 -6.54
C GLY A 201 -29.54 7.67 -7.69
N TRP A 202 -28.84 6.57 -7.96
CA TRP A 202 -29.06 5.73 -9.11
C TRP A 202 -29.10 4.25 -8.71
N ILE A 203 -29.94 3.49 -9.41
CA ILE A 203 -30.03 2.03 -9.34
C ILE A 203 -29.84 1.49 -10.75
N ASP A 204 -29.05 0.42 -10.88
CA ASP A 204 -28.82 -0.25 -12.16
C ASP A 204 -28.73 -1.78 -11.99
N ASP A 205 -28.75 -2.53 -13.10
CA ASP A 205 -28.54 -3.98 -13.18
C ASP A 205 -29.35 -4.82 -12.17
N ILE A 206 -30.66 -4.54 -12.06
CA ILE A 206 -31.52 -5.32 -11.16
C ILE A 206 -31.72 -6.71 -11.74
N ALA A 207 -31.34 -7.75 -11.00
CA ALA A 207 -31.51 -9.13 -11.41
C ALA A 207 -32.04 -10.03 -10.28
N ILE A 208 -32.94 -10.94 -10.62
CA ILE A 208 -33.33 -12.09 -9.79
C ILE A 208 -33.15 -13.35 -10.65
N ALA A 209 -32.15 -14.16 -10.31
CA ALA A 209 -31.79 -15.34 -11.10
C ALA A 209 -31.21 -16.47 -10.24
N GLU A 210 -31.18 -17.69 -10.78
CA GLU A 210 -30.41 -18.79 -10.19
C GLU A 210 -28.91 -18.55 -10.45
N VAL A 211 -28.15 -18.31 -9.37
CA VAL A 211 -26.70 -18.09 -9.45
C VAL A 211 -25.98 -19.20 -8.66
N PRO A 212 -25.35 -20.16 -9.35
CA PRO A 212 -24.55 -21.20 -8.71
C PRO A 212 -23.42 -20.63 -7.86
N LEU A 213 -23.09 -21.29 -6.75
CA LEU A 213 -21.90 -20.96 -5.97
C LEU A 213 -20.66 -21.49 -6.70
N ALA A 214 -19.81 -20.59 -7.18
CA ALA A 214 -18.47 -20.96 -7.58
C ALA A 214 -17.66 -21.33 -6.33
N THR A 215 -17.06 -22.52 -6.30
CA THR A 215 -16.14 -22.92 -5.23
C THR A 215 -14.72 -22.93 -5.80
N PRO A 216 -13.88 -21.94 -5.45
CA PRO A 216 -12.48 -21.91 -5.87
C PRO A 216 -11.75 -23.18 -5.42
N ALA A 217 -11.01 -23.82 -6.32
CA ALA A 217 -10.33 -25.08 -6.03
C ALA A 217 -9.03 -24.86 -5.26
N ARG A 218 -8.33 -23.75 -5.54
CA ARG A 218 -7.03 -23.42 -4.96
C ARG A 218 -7.07 -22.03 -4.30
N PRO A 219 -6.24 -21.75 -3.27
CA PRO A 219 -6.15 -20.42 -2.65
C PRO A 219 -5.94 -19.28 -3.65
N SER A 220 -5.07 -19.47 -4.65
CA SER A 220 -4.81 -18.50 -5.72
C SER A 220 -6.05 -18.15 -6.56
N ASP A 221 -7.04 -19.05 -6.64
CA ASP A 221 -8.25 -18.85 -7.45
C ASP A 221 -9.22 -17.84 -6.80
N ARG A 222 -9.02 -17.58 -5.51
CA ARG A 222 -9.74 -16.57 -4.71
C ARG A 222 -9.18 -15.17 -4.89
N VAL A 223 -8.01 -15.03 -5.53
CA VAL A 223 -7.37 -13.72 -5.72
C VAL A 223 -7.99 -13.01 -6.91
N LEU A 224 -8.33 -11.74 -6.74
CA LEU A 224 -8.71 -10.83 -7.82
C LEU A 224 -7.63 -9.77 -7.99
N THR A 225 -6.92 -9.78 -9.13
CA THR A 225 -5.90 -8.76 -9.40
C THR A 225 -6.52 -7.42 -9.81
N THR A 226 -7.80 -7.39 -10.20
CA THR A 226 -8.56 -6.15 -10.44
C THR A 226 -9.01 -5.43 -9.18
N ARG A 227 -8.79 -6.01 -7.98
CA ARG A 227 -9.13 -5.34 -6.73
C ARG A 227 -8.34 -4.04 -6.57
N GLY A 228 -9.04 -2.92 -6.54
CA GLY A 228 -8.55 -1.54 -6.40
C GLY A 228 -8.36 -0.78 -7.71
N THR A 229 -8.77 -1.32 -8.85
CA THR A 229 -8.66 -0.70 -10.18
C THR A 229 -9.76 0.31 -10.54
N GLN A 230 -10.86 0.34 -9.78
CA GLN A 230 -11.90 1.37 -9.91
C GLN A 230 -11.48 2.61 -9.10
N SER A 231 -10.39 3.23 -9.54
CA SER A 231 -9.72 4.34 -8.87
C SER A 231 -9.20 5.33 -9.91
N ASN A 232 -9.05 6.59 -9.50
CA ASN A 232 -8.38 7.64 -10.28
C ASN A 232 -7.72 8.65 -9.33
N GLY A 233 -7.20 9.76 -9.85
CA GLY A 233 -6.57 10.80 -9.04
C GLY A 233 -7.53 11.65 -8.19
N THR A 234 -8.84 11.43 -8.27
CA THR A 234 -9.86 12.14 -7.46
C THR A 234 -10.33 11.30 -6.28
N PHE A 235 -10.45 9.98 -6.46
CA PHE A 235 -10.85 9.05 -5.41
C PHE A 235 -10.22 7.68 -5.64
N SER A 236 -9.53 7.18 -4.62
CA SER A 236 -8.91 5.86 -4.62
C SER A 236 -9.79 4.81 -3.96
N ARG A 237 -9.84 3.64 -4.61
CA ARG A 237 -10.30 2.38 -4.02
C ARG A 237 -9.18 1.35 -3.98
N GLY A 238 -7.92 1.82 -4.02
CA GLY A 238 -6.70 1.03 -3.96
C GLY A 238 -5.62 1.53 -4.91
N ASN A 239 -5.98 2.30 -5.96
CA ASN A 239 -5.09 2.76 -7.03
C ASN A 239 -4.20 1.65 -7.64
N ASN A 240 -4.79 0.46 -7.72
CA ASN A 240 -4.14 -0.75 -8.20
C ASN A 240 -4.30 -0.91 -9.71
N PHE A 241 -3.50 -1.81 -10.30
CA PHE A 241 -3.70 -2.38 -11.63
C PHE A 241 -3.61 -3.92 -11.58
N PRO A 242 -4.19 -4.64 -12.57
CA PRO A 242 -4.23 -6.10 -12.57
C PRO A 242 -2.91 -6.74 -13.03
N ALA A 243 -1.93 -6.79 -12.11
CA ALA A 243 -0.63 -7.41 -12.36
C ALA A 243 -0.68 -8.95 -12.31
N THR A 244 -0.44 -9.60 -13.44
CA THR A 244 -0.15 -11.04 -13.51
C THR A 244 1.37 -11.22 -13.41
N ALA A 245 1.83 -11.87 -12.34
CA ALA A 245 3.23 -11.94 -11.94
C ALA A 245 3.48 -13.15 -11.01
N VAL A 246 4.76 -13.47 -10.77
CA VAL A 246 5.18 -14.33 -9.66
C VAL A 246 5.43 -13.48 -8.39
N PRO A 247 5.46 -14.06 -7.17
CA PRO A 247 5.78 -13.31 -5.96
C PRO A 247 7.11 -12.56 -6.07
N HIS A 248 7.13 -11.28 -5.70
CA HIS A 248 8.26 -10.35 -5.84
C HIS A 248 8.89 -10.30 -7.25
N GLY A 249 8.11 -10.63 -8.28
CA GLY A 249 8.61 -10.84 -9.63
C GLY A 249 9.28 -9.62 -10.27
N PHE A 250 10.25 -9.87 -11.15
CA PHE A 250 11.00 -8.84 -11.87
C PHE A 250 10.10 -8.03 -12.80
N ASN A 251 9.27 -8.74 -13.59
CA ASN A 251 8.30 -8.15 -14.51
C ASN A 251 6.86 -8.29 -13.99
N PHE A 252 6.06 -7.26 -14.20
CA PHE A 252 4.60 -7.39 -14.19
C PHE A 252 4.04 -7.38 -15.60
N TRP A 253 3.06 -8.26 -15.85
CA TRP A 253 2.30 -8.29 -17.10
C TRP A 253 0.85 -7.90 -16.82
N THR A 254 0.30 -6.97 -17.59
CA THR A 254 -1.02 -6.40 -17.30
C THR A 254 -1.80 -6.08 -18.59
N PRO A 255 -3.13 -6.23 -18.60
CA PRO A 255 -3.95 -5.50 -19.55
C PRO A 255 -3.85 -3.99 -19.33
N VAL A 256 -4.03 -3.22 -20.40
CA VAL A 256 -3.93 -1.76 -20.41
C VAL A 256 -5.12 -1.19 -21.17
N THR A 257 -5.89 -0.32 -20.51
CA THR A 257 -7.03 0.39 -21.11
C THR A 257 -6.66 1.79 -21.59
N ASP A 258 -5.53 2.33 -21.12
CA ASP A 258 -4.91 3.55 -21.65
C ASP A 258 -3.42 3.28 -21.94
N ALA A 259 -3.12 2.99 -23.20
CA ALA A 259 -1.77 2.63 -23.64
C ALA A 259 -0.83 3.85 -23.78
N GLY A 260 -1.32 5.06 -23.50
CA GLY A 260 -0.56 6.30 -23.62
C GLY A 260 -0.17 6.97 -22.32
N THR A 261 -0.53 6.39 -21.19
CA THR A 261 -0.19 6.93 -19.88
C THR A 261 0.90 6.11 -19.20
N LEU A 262 1.57 6.75 -18.25
CA LEU A 262 2.46 6.11 -17.28
C LEU A 262 1.84 6.09 -15.89
N THR A 263 0.56 6.42 -15.71
CA THR A 263 -0.06 6.52 -14.38
C THR A 263 -1.23 5.54 -14.26
N TRP A 264 -2.46 5.91 -14.61
CA TRP A 264 -3.62 5.02 -14.58
C TRP A 264 -3.73 4.17 -15.85
N LEU A 265 -2.87 3.16 -15.98
CA LEU A 265 -2.78 2.28 -17.16
C LEU A 265 -4.01 1.37 -17.36
N TYR A 266 -4.75 1.06 -16.29
CA TYR A 266 -5.99 0.30 -16.33
C TYR A 266 -7.06 1.04 -15.55
N ARG A 267 -8.23 1.22 -16.15
CA ARG A 267 -9.40 1.84 -15.53
C ARG A 267 -10.59 0.93 -15.71
N TRP A 268 -11.21 0.55 -14.59
CA TRP A 268 -12.29 -0.44 -14.54
C TRP A 268 -13.44 -0.11 -15.50
N ASN A 269 -14.15 1.01 -15.26
CA ASN A 269 -15.26 1.42 -16.12
C ASN A 269 -15.33 2.92 -16.44
N GLU A 270 -14.41 3.74 -15.91
CA GLU A 270 -14.40 5.20 -16.10
C GLU A 270 -14.25 5.60 -17.58
N HIS A 271 -13.39 4.91 -18.32
CA HIS A 271 -13.05 5.21 -19.71
C HIS A 271 -13.72 4.26 -20.72
N ASN A 272 -14.86 3.68 -20.35
CA ASN A 272 -15.60 2.81 -21.25
C ASN A 272 -15.99 3.52 -22.55
N GLY A 273 -16.04 2.75 -23.65
CA GLY A 273 -16.41 3.22 -24.99
C GLY A 273 -17.85 3.72 -25.08
N ALA A 274 -18.28 4.19 -26.26
CA ALA A 274 -19.62 4.77 -26.44
C ALA A 274 -20.78 3.83 -26.06
N ASP A 275 -20.57 2.52 -26.13
CA ASP A 275 -21.47 1.43 -25.69
C ASP A 275 -21.36 1.08 -24.20
N ASN A 276 -20.65 1.91 -23.42
CA ASN A 276 -20.31 1.70 -22.02
C ASN A 276 -19.60 0.37 -21.70
N ARG A 277 -18.85 -0.20 -22.66
CA ARG A 277 -17.98 -1.36 -22.43
C ARG A 277 -16.51 -0.96 -22.29
N PRO A 278 -15.69 -1.69 -21.51
CA PRO A 278 -14.26 -1.42 -21.40
C PRO A 278 -13.54 -1.62 -22.74
N ARG A 279 -12.36 -1.00 -22.87
CA ARG A 279 -11.55 -0.98 -24.09
C ARG A 279 -10.12 -1.36 -23.79
N LEU A 280 -9.70 -2.53 -24.26
CA LEU A 280 -8.31 -2.96 -24.19
C LEU A 280 -7.52 -2.30 -25.31
N GLN A 281 -6.46 -1.57 -24.96
CA GLN A 281 -5.58 -0.90 -25.93
C GLN A 281 -4.22 -1.60 -26.11
N ALA A 282 -3.81 -2.38 -25.11
CA ALA A 282 -2.61 -3.21 -25.14
C ALA A 282 -2.63 -4.26 -24.03
N LEU A 283 -1.79 -5.29 -24.18
CA LEU A 283 -1.20 -6.02 -23.07
C LEU A 283 0.24 -5.49 -22.91
N SER A 284 0.67 -5.20 -21.68
CA SER A 284 1.94 -4.50 -21.45
C SER A 284 2.79 -5.17 -20.37
N LEU A 285 4.09 -5.04 -20.56
CA LEU A 285 5.06 -5.05 -19.47
C LEU A 285 4.91 -3.78 -18.64
N SER A 286 5.02 -3.90 -17.31
CA SER A 286 4.95 -2.80 -16.36
C SER A 286 5.88 -3.05 -15.16
N HIS A 287 6.33 -1.97 -14.53
CA HIS A 287 7.04 -1.99 -13.24
C HIS A 287 6.46 -0.96 -12.26
N GLN A 288 5.24 -0.48 -12.52
CA GLN A 288 4.61 0.58 -11.76
C GLN A 288 4.36 0.14 -10.30
N PRO A 289 4.82 0.89 -9.29
CA PRO A 289 4.49 0.64 -7.90
C PRO A 289 3.23 1.39 -7.42
N SER A 290 2.93 2.54 -8.02
CA SER A 290 1.72 3.33 -7.80
C SER A 290 1.50 4.29 -8.99
N PRO A 291 0.28 4.77 -9.26
CA PRO A 291 0.06 5.76 -10.32
C PRO A 291 0.77 7.09 -10.07
N TRP A 292 1.07 7.42 -8.81
CA TRP A 292 1.81 8.63 -8.42
C TRP A 292 3.28 8.55 -8.78
N MET A 293 3.90 7.39 -8.57
CA MET A 293 5.26 7.11 -9.06
C MET A 293 5.31 7.04 -10.58
N GLY A 294 4.26 6.46 -11.15
CA GLY A 294 4.15 6.13 -12.56
C GLY A 294 5.03 4.95 -12.99
N ASP A 295 4.87 4.57 -14.25
CA ASP A 295 5.48 3.38 -14.84
C ASP A 295 6.83 3.65 -15.50
N ARG A 296 7.57 2.57 -15.75
CA ARG A 296 8.85 2.56 -16.46
C ARG A 296 9.05 1.27 -17.25
N GLN A 297 9.90 1.37 -18.26
CA GLN A 297 10.40 0.28 -19.08
C GLN A 297 9.25 -0.55 -19.68
N THR A 298 8.24 0.14 -20.20
CA THR A 298 7.06 -0.49 -20.79
C THR A 298 7.36 -1.12 -22.14
N PHE A 299 6.60 -2.14 -22.52
CA PHE A 299 6.60 -2.74 -23.85
C PHE A 299 5.23 -3.36 -24.11
N GLN A 300 4.59 -3.00 -25.23
CA GLN A 300 3.18 -3.28 -25.47
C GLN A 300 2.98 -4.22 -26.66
N VAL A 301 1.98 -5.11 -26.56
CA VAL A 301 1.50 -5.95 -27.66
C VAL A 301 -0.03 -5.92 -27.74
N MET A 302 -0.57 -5.88 -28.96
CA MET A 302 -2.02 -5.91 -29.22
C MET A 302 -2.33 -6.84 -30.40
N PRO A 303 -3.22 -7.85 -30.25
CA PRO A 303 -3.62 -8.71 -31.36
C PRO A 303 -4.62 -8.01 -32.30
N SER A 304 -4.58 -8.32 -33.59
CA SER A 304 -5.45 -7.68 -34.60
C SER A 304 -5.87 -8.63 -35.72
N LEU A 305 -7.12 -8.46 -36.20
CA LEU A 305 -7.70 -9.18 -37.35
C LEU A 305 -7.54 -8.47 -38.70
N THR A 306 -6.86 -7.33 -38.73
CA THR A 306 -6.75 -6.49 -39.92
C THR A 306 -6.06 -7.23 -41.08
N ALA A 307 -6.74 -7.33 -42.22
CA ALA A 307 -6.19 -7.99 -43.42
C ALA A 307 -4.98 -7.24 -44.04
N GLY A 308 -4.87 -5.93 -43.79
CA GLY A 308 -3.75 -5.10 -44.21
C GLY A 308 -2.70 -4.95 -43.12
N VAL A 309 -2.17 -3.72 -43.02
CA VAL A 309 -1.33 -3.27 -41.91
C VAL A 309 -2.24 -2.92 -40.72
N PRO A 310 -2.02 -3.46 -39.50
CA PRO A 310 -2.77 -3.08 -38.32
C PRO A 310 -2.67 -1.57 -38.02
N ASP A 311 -3.76 -0.98 -37.54
CA ASP A 311 -3.78 0.43 -37.13
C ASP A 311 -2.99 0.61 -35.82
N ALA A 312 -2.09 1.60 -35.78
CA ALA A 312 -1.28 1.90 -34.61
C ALA A 312 -1.92 2.94 -33.67
N ASP A 313 -2.99 3.60 -34.10
CA ASP A 313 -3.74 4.51 -33.25
C ASP A 313 -4.41 3.73 -32.11
N ARG A 314 -4.11 4.14 -30.87
CA ARG A 314 -4.51 3.43 -29.66
C ARG A 314 -6.03 3.33 -29.51
N SER A 315 -6.76 4.38 -29.88
CA SER A 315 -8.22 4.42 -29.80
C SER A 315 -8.86 3.59 -30.90
N ARG A 316 -8.34 3.67 -32.15
CA ARG A 316 -8.88 2.90 -33.28
C ARG A 316 -8.57 1.41 -33.21
N ARG A 317 -7.44 1.01 -32.61
CA ARG A 317 -7.07 -0.40 -32.43
C ARG A 317 -7.70 -1.06 -31.20
N ALA A 318 -8.31 -0.27 -30.31
CA ALA A 318 -8.85 -0.76 -29.05
C ALA A 318 -9.96 -1.79 -29.30
N LEU A 319 -9.98 -2.85 -28.48
CA LEU A 319 -10.97 -3.91 -28.58
C LEU A 319 -11.86 -3.93 -27.35
N GLY A 320 -13.17 -4.03 -27.56
CA GLY A 320 -14.15 -4.18 -26.49
C GLY A 320 -14.07 -5.55 -25.83
N PHE A 321 -14.42 -5.61 -24.55
CA PHE A 321 -14.58 -6.85 -23.77
C PHE A 321 -15.62 -6.65 -22.65
N SER A 322 -15.94 -7.72 -21.93
CA SER A 322 -16.70 -7.70 -20.67
C SER A 322 -15.83 -8.23 -19.53
N HIS A 323 -16.01 -7.73 -18.32
CA HIS A 323 -15.35 -8.31 -17.14
C HIS A 323 -15.82 -9.75 -16.84
N ASP A 324 -17.01 -10.14 -17.29
CA ASP A 324 -17.48 -11.54 -17.22
C ASP A 324 -16.64 -12.49 -18.09
N ASP A 325 -16.02 -11.94 -19.14
CA ASP A 325 -15.14 -12.62 -20.09
C ASP A 325 -13.64 -12.39 -19.77
N GLU A 326 -13.35 -11.80 -18.61
CA GLU A 326 -12.00 -11.49 -18.11
C GLU A 326 -11.66 -12.37 -16.90
N GLN A 327 -10.52 -13.06 -16.98
CA GLN A 327 -9.94 -13.80 -15.86
C GLN A 327 -8.64 -13.13 -15.44
N ALA A 328 -8.75 -12.25 -14.45
CA ALA A 328 -7.61 -11.54 -13.87
C ALA A 328 -7.12 -12.28 -12.61
N ARG A 329 -6.07 -13.10 -12.75
CA ARG A 329 -5.45 -13.88 -11.66
C ARG A 329 -3.95 -13.62 -11.57
N PRO A 330 -3.33 -13.83 -10.39
CA PRO A 330 -1.89 -13.60 -10.22
C PRO A 330 -1.04 -14.44 -11.18
N TYR A 331 -1.43 -15.70 -11.37
CA TYR A 331 -0.71 -16.69 -12.16
C TYR A 331 -1.14 -16.75 -13.64
N ARG A 332 -2.20 -16.01 -14.01
CA ARG A 332 -2.76 -16.01 -15.37
C ARG A 332 -3.65 -14.80 -15.59
N TYR A 333 -3.46 -14.14 -16.73
CA TYR A 333 -4.48 -13.26 -17.32
C TYR A 333 -5.10 -13.95 -18.53
N ALA A 334 -6.42 -13.83 -18.71
CA ALA A 334 -7.11 -14.25 -19.93
C ALA A 334 -8.29 -13.32 -20.22
N VAL A 335 -8.51 -12.98 -21.49
CA VAL A 335 -9.68 -12.20 -21.91
C VAL A 335 -10.20 -12.68 -23.26
N GLN A 336 -11.52 -12.82 -23.37
CA GLN A 336 -12.22 -12.97 -24.64
C GLN A 336 -12.70 -11.59 -25.11
N LEU A 337 -12.19 -11.15 -26.26
CA LEU A 337 -12.53 -9.86 -26.85
C LEU A 337 -13.80 -9.99 -27.71
N ASP A 338 -14.56 -8.90 -27.83
CA ASP A 338 -15.85 -8.84 -28.55
C ASP A 338 -15.71 -9.24 -30.02
N ASN A 339 -14.53 -9.06 -30.61
CA ASN A 339 -14.24 -9.45 -31.98
C ASN A 339 -13.88 -10.95 -32.14
N GLY A 340 -13.92 -11.74 -31.07
CA GLY A 340 -13.64 -13.17 -31.08
C GLY A 340 -12.19 -13.56 -30.82
N ILE A 341 -11.25 -12.61 -30.67
CA ILE A 341 -9.88 -12.92 -30.25
C ILE A 341 -9.87 -13.33 -28.77
N HIS A 342 -9.12 -14.39 -28.45
CA HIS A 342 -8.79 -14.72 -27.07
C HIS A 342 -7.30 -14.46 -26.82
N ALA A 343 -6.98 -13.70 -25.76
CA ALA A 343 -5.61 -13.37 -25.39
C ALA A 343 -5.31 -13.81 -23.96
N GLU A 344 -4.15 -14.41 -23.74
CA GLU A 344 -3.77 -14.99 -22.45
C GLU A 344 -2.29 -14.76 -22.13
N ILE A 345 -1.97 -14.63 -20.84
CA ILE A 345 -0.62 -14.43 -20.31
C ILE A 345 -0.38 -15.43 -19.17
N ALA A 346 0.75 -16.14 -19.23
CA ALA A 346 1.29 -16.92 -18.12
C ALA A 346 2.68 -16.37 -17.76
N PRO A 347 2.88 -15.81 -16.56
CA PRO A 347 4.12 -15.13 -16.18
C PRO A 347 5.18 -16.11 -15.67
N THR A 348 6.44 -15.71 -15.78
CA THR A 348 7.55 -16.17 -14.95
C THR A 348 8.18 -14.92 -14.30
N ASP A 349 9.42 -15.00 -13.80
CA ASP A 349 10.08 -13.87 -13.13
C ASP A 349 10.48 -12.78 -14.16
N HIS A 350 11.29 -13.15 -15.15
CA HIS A 350 11.80 -12.26 -16.21
C HIS A 350 11.13 -12.48 -17.57
N ALA A 351 10.21 -13.43 -17.68
CA ALA A 351 9.56 -13.80 -18.94
C ALA A 351 8.06 -14.00 -18.81
N ALA A 352 7.40 -14.21 -19.96
CA ALA A 352 6.02 -14.67 -20.04
C ALA A 352 5.78 -15.45 -21.33
N LEU A 353 4.82 -16.36 -21.24
CA LEU A 353 4.24 -17.04 -22.40
C LEU A 353 2.87 -16.45 -22.69
N PHE A 354 2.77 -15.72 -23.80
CA PHE A 354 1.52 -15.22 -24.32
C PHE A 354 0.91 -16.26 -25.27
N ARG A 355 -0.42 -16.37 -25.24
CA ARG A 355 -1.19 -17.19 -26.19
C ARG A 355 -2.33 -16.38 -26.77
N PHE A 356 -2.37 -16.29 -28.09
CA PHE A 356 -3.43 -15.63 -28.85
C PHE A 356 -4.16 -16.66 -29.70
N ARG A 357 -5.48 -16.74 -29.57
CA ARG A 357 -6.35 -17.51 -30.47
C ARG A 357 -7.17 -16.55 -31.30
N PHE A 358 -7.08 -16.70 -32.62
CA PHE A 358 -7.79 -15.86 -33.58
C PHE A 358 -9.05 -16.60 -34.09
N PRO A 359 -10.18 -15.90 -34.32
CA PRO A 359 -11.34 -16.48 -34.97
C PRO A 359 -11.01 -16.91 -36.40
N ALA A 360 -11.90 -17.65 -37.05
CA ALA A 360 -11.72 -18.12 -38.43
C ALA A 360 -11.62 -16.99 -39.48
N ARG A 361 -12.05 -15.77 -39.12
CA ARG A 361 -12.01 -14.58 -39.99
C ARG A 361 -10.79 -13.70 -39.72
N GLY A 362 -10.37 -12.95 -40.74
CA GLY A 362 -9.29 -11.96 -40.65
C GLY A 362 -7.90 -12.56 -40.51
N ASP A 363 -6.89 -11.71 -40.49
CA ASP A 363 -5.49 -12.14 -40.37
C ASP A 363 -5.11 -12.35 -38.90
N ALA A 364 -4.06 -13.13 -38.65
CA ALA A 364 -3.48 -13.28 -37.32
C ALA A 364 -2.29 -12.32 -37.20
N ASN A 365 -2.52 -11.15 -36.60
CA ASN A 365 -1.48 -10.14 -36.41
C ASN A 365 -1.20 -9.89 -34.93
N LEU A 366 0.06 -9.56 -34.63
CA LEU A 366 0.45 -8.90 -33.39
C LEU A 366 1.08 -7.54 -33.73
N LEU A 367 0.56 -6.49 -33.12
CA LEU A 367 1.11 -5.13 -33.17
C LEU A 367 1.90 -4.89 -31.88
N PHE A 368 3.16 -4.48 -32.03
CA PHE A 368 4.06 -4.08 -30.97
C PHE A 368 4.15 -2.56 -30.91
N ASP A 369 4.15 -2.00 -29.70
CA ASP A 369 4.20 -0.56 -29.47
C ASP A 369 4.90 -0.26 -28.15
N ASN A 370 5.04 1.03 -27.85
CA ASN A 370 5.47 1.52 -26.56
C ASN A 370 4.63 2.73 -26.12
N VAL A 371 4.78 3.19 -24.88
CA VAL A 371 4.05 4.38 -24.39
C VAL A 371 4.50 5.65 -25.11
N ASP A 372 5.80 5.79 -25.40
CA ASP A 372 6.32 6.93 -26.16
C ASP A 372 7.51 6.54 -27.06
N ALA A 373 8.23 7.55 -27.56
CA ALA A 373 9.34 7.41 -28.51
C ALA A 373 10.60 6.73 -27.96
N ARG A 374 10.72 6.59 -26.62
CA ARG A 374 11.94 6.16 -25.94
C ARG A 374 12.12 4.64 -25.99
N GLY A 375 12.66 4.15 -27.10
CA GLY A 375 13.03 2.76 -27.25
C GLY A 375 13.48 2.41 -28.67
N GLY A 376 13.65 1.12 -28.93
CA GLY A 376 13.96 0.59 -30.25
C GLY A 376 13.32 -0.77 -30.47
N LEU A 377 12.95 -1.04 -31.71
CA LEU A 377 12.32 -2.30 -32.13
C LEU A 377 13.00 -2.84 -33.38
N LYS A 378 13.37 -4.12 -33.34
CA LYS A 378 13.88 -4.88 -34.47
C LYS A 378 13.03 -6.13 -34.68
N LEU A 379 12.54 -6.30 -35.91
CA LEU A 379 11.84 -7.50 -36.37
C LEU A 379 12.74 -8.24 -37.35
N ASP A 380 13.27 -9.40 -36.97
CA ASP A 380 14.27 -10.13 -37.75
C ASP A 380 13.63 -11.33 -38.47
N ALA A 381 13.32 -11.14 -39.77
CA ALA A 381 12.65 -12.17 -40.56
C ALA A 381 13.52 -13.42 -40.84
N ALA A 382 14.85 -13.30 -40.75
CA ALA A 382 15.74 -14.44 -40.97
C ALA A 382 15.74 -15.39 -39.78
N THR A 383 15.74 -14.83 -38.58
CA THR A 383 15.72 -15.61 -37.33
C THR A 383 14.33 -15.85 -36.78
N GLN A 384 13.31 -15.15 -37.30
CA GLN A 384 11.93 -15.16 -36.79
C GLN A 384 11.87 -14.76 -35.30
N THR A 385 12.66 -13.74 -34.94
CA THR A 385 12.72 -13.18 -33.58
C THR A 385 12.47 -11.68 -33.55
N LEU A 386 11.92 -11.22 -32.43
CA LEU A 386 11.80 -9.80 -32.10
C LEU A 386 12.83 -9.47 -31.03
N SER A 387 13.52 -8.35 -31.19
CA SER A 387 14.34 -7.77 -30.14
C SER A 387 14.18 -6.26 -30.08
N GLY A 388 14.51 -5.68 -28.94
CA GLY A 388 14.38 -4.24 -28.74
C GLY A 388 14.85 -3.78 -27.39
N TYR A 389 14.58 -2.52 -27.11
CA TYR A 389 14.79 -1.93 -25.80
C TYR A 389 13.76 -0.83 -25.53
N THR A 390 13.60 -0.48 -24.26
CA THR A 390 12.71 0.57 -23.78
C THR A 390 13.42 1.41 -22.72
N ASP A 391 13.38 2.73 -22.93
CA ASP A 391 13.90 3.75 -22.02
C ASP A 391 12.74 4.61 -21.46
N VAL A 392 11.49 4.16 -21.65
CA VAL A 392 10.30 4.80 -21.10
C VAL A 392 10.42 4.84 -19.58
N ARG A 393 10.12 6.00 -19.01
CA ARG A 393 10.15 6.19 -17.55
C ARG A 393 9.36 7.44 -17.18
N SER A 394 8.71 7.39 -16.03
CA SER A 394 8.09 8.56 -15.39
C SER A 394 9.17 9.53 -14.89
N GLY A 395 8.77 10.74 -14.50
CA GLY A 395 9.70 11.72 -13.91
C GLY A 395 10.22 11.31 -12.52
N LEU A 396 9.56 10.37 -11.85
CA LEU A 396 9.95 9.85 -10.53
C LEU A 396 10.67 8.50 -10.62
N SER A 397 10.92 8.03 -11.85
CA SER A 397 11.64 6.79 -12.11
C SER A 397 13.16 6.97 -12.07
N THR A 398 13.67 7.63 -11.03
CA THR A 398 15.07 8.01 -10.88
C THR A 398 15.97 6.77 -10.91
N GLY A 399 17.13 6.86 -11.57
CA GLY A 399 18.05 5.73 -11.71
C GLY A 399 17.61 4.63 -12.68
N ALA A 400 16.42 4.71 -13.29
CA ALA A 400 15.97 3.73 -14.28
C ALA A 400 16.91 3.70 -15.49
N THR A 401 17.43 2.51 -15.78
CA THR A 401 18.33 2.22 -16.92
C THR A 401 17.57 1.71 -18.13
N ARG A 402 18.25 1.48 -19.25
CA ARG A 402 17.66 0.80 -20.41
C ARG A 402 17.25 -0.64 -20.07
N MET A 403 16.06 -1.05 -20.49
CA MET A 403 15.62 -2.45 -20.46
C MET A 403 15.57 -3.03 -21.87
N TYR A 404 16.05 -4.26 -22.03
CA TYR A 404 16.07 -5.02 -23.26
C TYR A 404 14.92 -6.02 -23.31
N VAL A 405 14.40 -6.26 -24.51
CA VAL A 405 13.30 -7.18 -24.78
C VAL A 405 13.72 -8.17 -25.86
N TYR A 406 13.39 -9.44 -25.66
CA TYR A 406 13.53 -10.50 -26.66
C TYR A 406 12.23 -11.31 -26.73
N ALA A 407 11.77 -11.64 -27.94
CA ALA A 407 10.65 -12.55 -28.14
C ALA A 407 10.85 -13.54 -29.30
N SER A 408 10.29 -14.73 -29.11
CA SER A 408 10.22 -15.83 -30.08
C SER A 408 8.78 -16.35 -30.20
N PHE A 409 8.46 -16.98 -31.34
CA PHE A 409 7.09 -17.39 -31.67
C PHE A 409 7.04 -18.86 -32.09
N ASP A 410 5.91 -19.53 -31.82
CA ASP A 410 5.68 -20.93 -32.25
C ASP A 410 5.18 -21.06 -33.70
N ARG A 411 4.82 -19.94 -34.32
CA ARG A 411 4.40 -19.84 -35.72
C ARG A 411 5.36 -18.94 -36.49
N PRO A 412 5.76 -19.32 -37.71
CA PRO A 412 6.49 -18.41 -38.57
C PRO A 412 5.57 -17.27 -39.01
N TRP A 413 6.15 -16.09 -39.20
CA TRP A 413 5.51 -14.99 -39.87
C TRP A 413 5.95 -14.88 -41.32
N HIS A 414 5.00 -14.50 -42.18
CA HIS A 414 5.26 -14.33 -43.61
C HIS A 414 5.35 -12.85 -44.00
N SER A 415 4.98 -11.93 -43.10
CA SER A 415 5.09 -10.49 -43.32
C SER A 415 5.24 -9.75 -42.00
N SER A 416 6.02 -8.68 -42.01
CA SER A 416 6.25 -7.81 -40.86
C SER A 416 6.68 -6.42 -41.34
N GLY A 417 6.49 -5.40 -40.51
CA GLY A 417 6.95 -4.04 -40.82
C GLY A 417 6.97 -3.11 -39.63
N LEU A 418 7.80 -2.07 -39.71
CA LEU A 418 7.78 -0.95 -38.76
C LEU A 418 6.78 0.12 -39.24
N LEU A 419 6.21 0.87 -38.30
CA LEU A 419 5.25 1.94 -38.56
C LEU A 419 5.82 3.28 -38.10
N ASP A 420 5.66 4.31 -38.94
CA ASP A 420 6.07 5.67 -38.60
C ASP A 420 5.02 6.36 -37.72
N THR A 421 5.11 6.11 -36.41
CA THR A 421 4.21 6.65 -35.38
C THR A 421 4.91 7.64 -34.45
N GLY A 422 6.21 7.85 -34.65
CA GLY A 422 7.10 8.47 -33.67
C GLY A 422 7.40 7.60 -32.45
N ARG A 423 6.98 6.33 -32.42
CA ARG A 423 7.27 5.35 -31.35
C ARG A 423 7.90 4.09 -31.94
N PRO A 424 8.50 3.20 -31.12
CA PRO A 424 8.95 1.87 -31.53
C PRO A 424 7.77 0.94 -31.88
N THR A 425 7.08 1.24 -32.99
CA THR A 425 5.88 0.53 -33.41
C THR A 425 6.17 -0.38 -34.60
N GLY A 426 5.69 -1.62 -34.54
CA GLY A 426 5.80 -2.57 -35.64
C GLY A 426 4.76 -3.66 -35.55
N TRP A 427 4.59 -4.42 -36.62
CA TRP A 427 3.61 -5.50 -36.67
C TRP A 427 4.21 -6.75 -37.30
N ILE A 428 3.66 -7.90 -36.90
CA ILE A 428 3.98 -9.21 -37.43
C ILE A 428 2.67 -9.90 -37.82
N LYS A 429 2.66 -10.52 -39.01
CA LYS A 429 1.54 -11.32 -39.54
C LYS A 429 1.95 -12.78 -39.71
N PHE A 430 1.24 -13.65 -39.01
CA PHE A 430 1.60 -15.05 -38.84
C PHE A 430 0.92 -15.96 -39.85
N ASP A 431 1.62 -17.01 -40.27
CA ASP A 431 0.95 -18.22 -40.73
C ASP A 431 0.46 -19.01 -39.51
N ALA A 432 -0.75 -18.67 -39.05
CA ALA A 432 -1.32 -19.25 -37.84
C ALA A 432 -1.80 -20.71 -37.99
N GLY A 433 -1.71 -21.27 -39.20
CA GLY A 433 -2.18 -22.62 -39.52
C GLY A 433 -3.67 -22.84 -39.23
N SER A 434 -4.08 -24.12 -39.23
CA SER A 434 -5.47 -24.52 -39.00
C SER A 434 -5.94 -24.28 -37.56
N THR A 435 -5.03 -24.27 -36.59
CA THR A 435 -5.36 -24.01 -35.18
C THR A 435 -5.57 -22.53 -34.88
N ARG A 436 -5.17 -21.63 -35.81
CA ARG A 436 -5.31 -20.17 -35.68
C ARG A 436 -4.80 -19.64 -34.33
N GLN A 437 -3.70 -20.22 -33.86
CA GLN A 437 -3.11 -19.93 -32.56
C GLN A 437 -1.64 -19.55 -32.72
N VAL A 438 -1.25 -18.47 -32.04
CA VAL A 438 0.13 -17.99 -31.94
C VAL A 438 0.51 -17.90 -30.47
N LYS A 439 1.64 -18.51 -30.11
CA LYS A 439 2.30 -18.34 -28.82
C LYS A 439 3.52 -17.46 -28.98
N MET A 440 3.69 -16.53 -28.07
CA MET A 440 4.86 -15.65 -27.99
C MET A 440 5.55 -15.86 -26.64
N ARG A 441 6.79 -16.35 -26.67
CA ARG A 441 7.68 -16.37 -25.50
C ARG A 441 8.46 -15.06 -25.51
N ILE A 442 8.21 -14.20 -24.53
CA ILE A 442 8.85 -12.89 -24.38
C ILE A 442 9.59 -12.83 -23.04
N ALA A 443 10.76 -12.20 -23.03
CA ALA A 443 11.56 -12.00 -21.82
C ALA A 443 12.30 -10.66 -21.86
N THR A 444 12.70 -10.19 -20.68
CA THR A 444 13.41 -8.93 -20.52
C THR A 444 14.72 -9.08 -19.74
N SER A 445 15.55 -8.04 -19.82
CA SER A 445 16.79 -7.92 -19.06
C SER A 445 17.18 -6.45 -18.90
N LEU A 446 17.82 -6.08 -17.79
CA LEU A 446 18.46 -4.78 -17.62
C LEU A 446 19.91 -4.76 -18.13
N MET A 447 20.44 -5.92 -18.54
CA MET A 447 21.83 -6.08 -18.98
C MET A 447 21.97 -6.04 -20.50
N SER A 448 21.25 -6.89 -21.23
CA SER A 448 21.40 -7.02 -22.69
C SER A 448 20.26 -7.83 -23.34
N VAL A 449 20.18 -7.77 -24.68
CA VAL A 449 19.29 -8.65 -25.46
C VAL A 449 19.67 -10.12 -25.29
N ASP A 450 20.97 -10.43 -25.22
CA ASP A 450 21.44 -11.80 -25.02
C ASP A 450 21.03 -12.35 -23.65
N GLN A 451 21.11 -11.54 -22.61
CA GLN A 451 20.64 -11.93 -21.28
C GLN A 451 19.11 -12.07 -21.24
N ALA A 452 18.35 -11.20 -21.93
CA ALA A 452 16.91 -11.36 -22.06
C ALA A 452 16.54 -12.70 -22.74
N LYS A 453 17.27 -13.08 -23.79
CA LYS A 453 17.12 -14.40 -24.42
C LYS A 453 17.46 -15.54 -23.45
N HIS A 454 18.55 -15.41 -22.71
CA HIS A 454 18.97 -16.39 -21.70
C HIS A 454 17.91 -16.58 -20.61
N ASN A 455 17.32 -15.49 -20.11
CA ASN A 455 16.22 -15.53 -19.14
C ASN A 455 15.01 -16.31 -19.70
N ALA A 456 14.67 -16.10 -20.99
CA ALA A 456 13.59 -16.86 -21.64
C ALA A 456 13.88 -18.37 -21.67
N GLU A 457 15.12 -18.76 -21.97
CA GLU A 457 15.56 -20.16 -22.05
C GLU A 457 15.63 -20.83 -20.68
N LEU A 458 16.05 -20.08 -19.64
CA LEU A 458 16.07 -20.55 -18.25
C LEU A 458 14.66 -20.78 -17.69
N GLU A 459 13.72 -19.87 -17.95
CA GLU A 459 12.43 -19.86 -17.27
C GLU A 459 11.32 -20.59 -18.06
N ILE A 460 11.42 -20.64 -19.39
CA ILE A 460 10.40 -21.22 -20.26
C ILE A 460 11.04 -22.19 -21.26
N ALA A 461 10.99 -23.48 -20.94
CA ALA A 461 11.46 -24.54 -21.83
C ALA A 461 10.85 -24.42 -23.25
N ALA A 462 11.60 -24.85 -24.25
CA ALA A 462 11.27 -24.68 -25.67
C ALA A 462 9.86 -25.24 -26.03
N ASP A 463 9.48 -26.36 -25.42
CA ASP A 463 8.25 -27.11 -25.62
C ASP A 463 7.18 -26.89 -24.52
N ALA A 464 7.44 -26.02 -23.55
CA ALA A 464 6.51 -25.76 -22.46
C ALA A 464 5.12 -25.31 -22.97
N SER A 465 4.07 -25.92 -22.41
CA SER A 465 2.70 -25.48 -22.64
C SER A 465 2.38 -24.23 -21.83
N PHE A 466 1.35 -23.49 -22.27
CA PHE A 466 0.83 -22.35 -21.52
C PHE A 466 0.36 -22.77 -20.12
N GLU A 467 -0.34 -23.90 -20.05
CA GLU A 467 -0.86 -24.48 -18.82
C GLU A 467 0.26 -24.84 -17.84
N GLN A 468 1.40 -25.36 -18.32
CA GLN A 468 2.55 -25.66 -17.48
C GLN A 468 3.19 -24.39 -16.89
N VAL A 469 3.35 -23.34 -17.69
CA VAL A 469 3.89 -22.06 -17.19
C VAL A 469 2.95 -21.45 -16.15
N ALA A 470 1.65 -21.39 -16.46
CA ALA A 470 0.64 -20.86 -15.53
C ALA A 470 0.55 -21.70 -14.25
N ALA A 471 0.62 -23.03 -14.33
CA ALA A 471 0.58 -23.91 -13.18
C ALA A 471 1.79 -23.70 -12.24
N ARG A 472 2.99 -23.49 -12.77
CA ARG A 472 4.18 -23.17 -11.94
C ARG A 472 4.03 -21.84 -11.20
N ALA A 473 3.53 -20.80 -11.88
CA ALA A 473 3.22 -19.53 -11.22
C ALA A 473 2.13 -19.71 -10.15
N GLN A 474 1.11 -20.53 -10.43
CA GLN A 474 0.04 -20.84 -9.48
C GLN A 474 0.56 -21.59 -8.25
N GLU A 475 1.45 -22.56 -8.44
CA GLU A 475 2.12 -23.30 -7.35
C GLU A 475 2.95 -22.37 -6.46
N ALA A 476 3.69 -21.42 -7.05
CA ALA A 476 4.43 -20.41 -6.29
C ALA A 476 3.50 -19.56 -5.42
N TRP A 477 2.38 -19.11 -5.97
CA TRP A 477 1.36 -18.38 -5.21
C TRP A 477 0.73 -19.23 -4.11
N ASP A 478 0.30 -20.46 -4.41
CA ASP A 478 -0.34 -21.32 -3.42
C ASP A 478 0.58 -21.74 -2.28
N ALA A 479 1.89 -21.81 -2.52
CA ALA A 479 2.88 -22.07 -1.46
C ALA A 479 2.90 -20.95 -0.40
N LEU A 480 2.58 -19.71 -0.80
CA LEU A 480 2.43 -18.57 0.11
C LEU A 480 1.01 -18.48 0.66
N LEU A 481 0.02 -18.40 -0.24
CA LEU A 481 -1.38 -18.18 0.09
C LEU A 481 -1.96 -19.32 0.92
N GLY A 482 -1.64 -20.56 0.57
CA GLY A 482 -2.14 -21.75 1.24
C GLY A 482 -1.69 -21.90 2.69
N ARG A 483 -0.75 -21.07 3.17
CA ARG A 483 -0.36 -21.01 4.60
C ARG A 483 -1.48 -20.50 5.50
N PHE A 484 -2.44 -19.76 4.94
CA PHE A 484 -3.57 -19.18 5.66
C PHE A 484 -4.83 -20.01 5.43
N GLU A 485 -5.48 -20.42 6.53
CA GLU A 485 -6.72 -21.18 6.53
C GLU A 485 -7.76 -20.48 7.41
N VAL A 486 -8.92 -20.18 6.83
CA VAL A 486 -10.06 -19.50 7.48
C VAL A 486 -11.37 -20.23 7.15
N PRO A 487 -11.66 -21.37 7.82
CA PRO A 487 -12.73 -22.28 7.40
C PRO A 487 -14.13 -21.64 7.38
N ASP A 488 -14.37 -20.65 8.24
CA ASP A 488 -15.67 -19.99 8.37
C ASP A 488 -15.77 -18.65 7.62
N ALA A 489 -14.79 -18.31 6.78
CA ALA A 489 -14.81 -17.06 6.01
C ALA A 489 -15.92 -17.08 4.95
N THR A 490 -16.63 -15.95 4.78
CA THR A 490 -17.50 -15.76 3.63
C THR A 490 -16.69 -15.71 2.33
N ALA A 491 -17.36 -15.85 1.18
CA ALA A 491 -16.69 -15.76 -0.12
C ALA A 491 -15.96 -14.42 -0.30
N ASP A 492 -16.60 -13.32 0.08
CA ASP A 492 -16.02 -11.97 0.07
C ASP A 492 -14.81 -11.86 1.01
N GLN A 493 -14.95 -12.29 2.28
CA GLN A 493 -13.84 -12.29 3.24
C GLN A 493 -12.64 -13.12 2.78
N ALA A 494 -12.88 -14.27 2.14
CA ALA A 494 -11.83 -15.10 1.58
C ALA A 494 -11.14 -14.39 0.40
N THR A 495 -11.90 -13.81 -0.54
CA THR A 495 -11.36 -13.00 -1.64
C THR A 495 -10.50 -11.85 -1.13
N THR A 496 -11.00 -11.10 -0.13
CA THR A 496 -10.27 -10.00 0.49
C THR A 496 -8.98 -10.48 1.17
N LEU A 497 -9.02 -11.57 1.94
CA LEU A 497 -7.85 -12.15 2.59
C LEU A 497 -6.77 -12.55 1.58
N TYR A 498 -7.11 -13.36 0.58
CA TYR A 498 -6.13 -13.87 -0.38
C TYR A 498 -5.64 -12.80 -1.34
N SER A 499 -6.47 -11.81 -1.68
CA SER A 499 -6.04 -10.68 -2.50
C SER A 499 -5.09 -9.73 -1.75
N ASN A 500 -5.31 -9.51 -0.44
CA ASN A 500 -4.37 -8.77 0.40
C ASN A 500 -3.03 -9.53 0.55
N LEU A 501 -3.06 -10.87 0.70
CA LEU A 501 -1.81 -11.67 0.68
C LEU A 501 -1.08 -11.53 -0.65
N TYR A 502 -1.80 -11.58 -1.77
CA TYR A 502 -1.19 -11.38 -3.09
C TYR A 502 -0.51 -10.00 -3.20
N ARG A 503 -1.20 -8.92 -2.80
CA ARG A 503 -0.64 -7.56 -2.85
C ARG A 503 0.58 -7.39 -1.94
N LEU A 504 0.56 -7.99 -0.74
CA LEU A 504 1.70 -8.02 0.16
C LEU A 504 2.94 -8.62 -0.51
N TYR A 505 2.80 -9.69 -1.31
CA TYR A 505 3.96 -10.35 -1.93
C TYR A 505 4.21 -9.89 -3.39
N LEU A 506 3.66 -8.76 -3.83
CA LEU A 506 4.04 -8.15 -5.13
C LEU A 506 5.33 -7.32 -5.01
N TYR A 507 5.47 -6.56 -3.93
CA TYR A 507 6.54 -5.58 -3.72
C TYR A 507 7.38 -5.94 -2.48
N PRO A 508 8.66 -5.60 -2.43
CA PRO A 508 9.48 -5.04 -3.50
C PRO A 508 9.71 -6.05 -4.63
N ASN A 509 10.03 -5.56 -5.83
CA ASN A 509 10.33 -6.37 -7.01
C ASN A 509 11.79 -6.80 -7.03
N SER A 510 12.09 -8.00 -7.54
CA SER A 510 13.45 -8.37 -7.90
C SER A 510 13.97 -7.46 -9.02
N ALA A 511 15.28 -7.17 -9.00
CA ALA A 511 15.97 -6.44 -10.06
C ALA A 511 17.33 -7.07 -10.37
N HIS A 512 17.41 -8.40 -10.22
CA HIS A 512 18.62 -9.20 -10.42
C HIS A 512 18.31 -10.38 -11.32
N GLU A 513 19.30 -10.85 -12.07
CA GLU A 513 19.16 -11.85 -13.12
C GLU A 513 20.17 -12.98 -12.89
N ASN A 514 19.84 -14.18 -13.36
CA ASN A 514 20.75 -15.32 -13.33
C ASN A 514 21.56 -15.38 -14.63
N VAL A 515 22.85 -15.04 -14.58
CA VAL A 515 23.74 -15.15 -15.75
C VAL A 515 24.37 -16.55 -15.88
N GLY A 516 24.15 -17.41 -14.89
CA GLY A 516 24.62 -18.81 -14.83
C GLY A 516 23.58 -19.78 -15.40
N THR A 517 23.39 -20.93 -14.76
CA THR A 517 22.39 -21.94 -15.16
C THR A 517 21.35 -22.15 -14.06
N ALA A 518 20.27 -22.87 -14.36
CA ALA A 518 19.24 -23.20 -13.36
C ALA A 518 19.79 -24.04 -12.18
N THR A 519 20.81 -24.87 -12.39
CA THR A 519 21.42 -25.72 -11.36
C THR A 519 22.65 -25.11 -10.70
N ALA A 520 23.24 -24.08 -11.29
CA ALA A 520 24.36 -23.32 -10.76
C ALA A 520 24.15 -21.83 -11.04
N PRO A 521 23.28 -21.16 -10.26
CA PRO A 521 22.96 -19.77 -10.50
C PRO A 521 24.15 -18.84 -10.21
N ASP A 522 24.34 -17.83 -11.07
CA ASP A 522 25.27 -16.71 -10.87
C ASP A 522 24.43 -15.42 -10.88
N TRP A 523 24.09 -14.94 -9.69
CA TRP A 523 23.20 -13.79 -9.52
C TRP A 523 23.95 -12.48 -9.71
N ARG A 524 23.48 -11.67 -10.65
CA ARG A 524 24.04 -10.35 -10.94
C ARG A 524 22.93 -9.36 -11.21
N TYR A 525 23.24 -8.06 -11.13
CA TYR A 525 22.30 -7.00 -11.46
C TYR A 525 22.97 -5.85 -12.18
N ALA A 526 22.24 -5.20 -13.08
CA ALA A 526 22.61 -3.89 -13.60
C ALA A 526 22.24 -2.84 -12.56
N SER A 527 23.22 -2.11 -12.04
CA SER A 527 23.00 -1.19 -10.92
C SER A 527 22.16 0.02 -11.34
N GLN A 528 20.99 0.15 -10.73
CA GLN A 528 20.07 1.30 -10.87
C GLN A 528 20.11 2.25 -9.67
N ASN A 529 21.01 1.98 -8.71
CA ASN A 529 21.16 2.71 -7.44
C ASN A 529 21.82 4.09 -7.64
N SER A 530 21.04 5.04 -8.15
CA SER A 530 21.47 6.39 -8.47
C SER A 530 20.32 7.38 -8.26
N TRP A 531 20.67 8.64 -7.97
CA TRP A 531 19.76 9.79 -8.02
C TRP A 531 19.87 10.55 -9.35
N SER A 532 20.68 10.08 -10.30
CA SER A 532 20.83 10.69 -11.63
C SER A 532 19.60 10.45 -12.49
N ASP A 533 19.20 11.49 -13.21
CA ASP A 533 18.23 11.39 -14.30
C ASP A 533 18.88 10.96 -15.62
N ASP A 534 20.20 11.07 -15.75
CA ASP A 534 20.96 10.63 -16.93
C ASP A 534 21.58 9.24 -16.68
N THR A 535 20.81 8.20 -17.04
CA THR A 535 21.14 6.78 -16.75
C THR A 535 20.78 5.84 -17.89
N ILE A 536 20.49 6.37 -19.08
CA ILE A 536 20.03 5.61 -20.26
C ILE A 536 21.16 5.23 -21.23
N ASP A 537 22.39 5.18 -20.72
CA ASP A 537 23.57 4.80 -21.48
C ASP A 537 23.53 3.31 -21.88
N GLY A 538 23.78 3.06 -23.16
CA GLY A 538 23.83 1.71 -23.72
C GLY A 538 23.77 1.71 -25.23
N SER A 539 24.14 0.59 -25.83
CA SER A 539 23.80 0.31 -27.22
C SER A 539 22.37 -0.23 -27.33
N ALA A 540 21.88 -0.42 -28.56
CA ALA A 540 20.60 -1.08 -28.81
C ALA A 540 20.54 -2.54 -28.34
N VAL A 541 21.68 -3.14 -27.95
CA VAL A 541 21.77 -4.55 -27.55
C VAL A 541 22.37 -4.80 -26.15
N ARG A 542 22.97 -3.80 -25.51
CA ARG A 542 23.65 -3.96 -24.20
C ARG A 542 23.78 -2.66 -23.40
N SER A 543 23.52 -2.74 -22.10
CA SER A 543 23.58 -1.65 -21.11
C SER A 543 25.01 -1.24 -20.80
N PHE A 544 25.22 0.03 -20.45
CA PHE A 544 26.48 0.52 -19.86
C PHE A 544 26.38 0.74 -18.35
N ALA A 545 25.23 0.42 -17.73
CA ALA A 545 25.12 0.39 -16.28
C ALA A 545 26.12 -0.62 -15.68
N PRO A 546 26.77 -0.30 -14.54
CA PRO A 546 27.67 -1.24 -13.88
C PRO A 546 26.96 -2.54 -13.51
N ILE A 547 27.49 -3.67 -13.99
CA ILE A 547 27.03 -5.00 -13.58
C ILE A 547 27.72 -5.36 -12.26
N ARG A 548 26.92 -5.74 -11.26
CA ARG A 548 27.38 -6.08 -9.91
C ARG A 548 26.90 -7.47 -9.52
N ASP A 549 27.64 -8.11 -8.63
CA ASP A 549 27.30 -9.43 -8.10
C ASP A 549 26.24 -9.31 -7.00
N GLY A 550 25.38 -10.32 -6.88
CA GLY A 550 24.38 -10.42 -5.82
C GLY A 550 22.94 -10.22 -6.30
N ARG A 551 22.03 -10.19 -5.34
CA ARG A 551 20.59 -9.99 -5.54
C ARG A 551 20.20 -8.62 -5.02
N VAL A 552 19.41 -7.88 -5.78
CA VAL A 552 18.87 -6.56 -5.40
C VAL A 552 17.36 -6.55 -5.60
N TYR A 553 16.68 -5.71 -4.82
CA TYR A 553 15.25 -5.45 -4.90
C TYR A 553 14.99 -3.95 -5.01
N VAL A 554 13.88 -3.59 -5.66
CA VAL A 554 13.48 -2.20 -5.96
C VAL A 554 11.97 -2.03 -5.83
N ASN A 555 11.42 -0.86 -6.13
CA ASN A 555 9.98 -0.58 -6.11
C ASN A 555 9.37 -0.71 -4.71
N ASN A 556 9.77 0.17 -3.79
CA ASN A 556 9.26 0.18 -2.44
C ASN A 556 9.31 1.58 -1.81
N GLY A 557 8.16 2.00 -1.28
CA GLY A 557 8.05 3.10 -0.33
C GLY A 557 8.28 2.61 1.08
N LEU A 558 9.45 2.90 1.65
CA LEU A 558 9.74 2.50 3.01
C LEU A 558 8.98 3.34 4.02
N TRP A 559 8.53 4.55 3.66
CA TRP A 559 7.63 5.35 4.50
C TRP A 559 6.32 4.59 4.73
N ASP A 560 5.71 4.00 3.71
CA ASP A 560 4.51 3.18 3.82
C ASP A 560 4.81 1.88 4.57
N THR A 561 5.67 1.06 3.98
CA THR A 561 5.74 -0.37 4.26
C THR A 561 6.35 -0.72 5.61
N PHE A 562 7.12 0.17 6.26
CA PHE A 562 7.74 -0.12 7.56
C PHE A 562 6.70 -0.41 8.65
N ARG A 563 5.50 0.15 8.50
CA ARG A 563 4.42 0.10 9.48
C ARG A 563 3.88 -1.32 9.66
N THR A 564 3.60 -2.01 8.55
CA THR A 564 2.87 -3.29 8.58
C THR A 564 3.45 -4.35 7.64
N ALA A 565 3.90 -4.01 6.43
CA ALA A 565 4.40 -4.98 5.45
C ALA A 565 5.71 -5.64 5.91
N TRP A 566 6.71 -4.87 6.37
CA TRP A 566 7.97 -5.44 6.90
C TRP A 566 7.75 -6.33 8.15
N PRO A 567 6.94 -5.89 9.14
CA PRO A 567 6.54 -6.78 10.23
C PRO A 567 5.81 -8.06 9.78
N ALA A 568 5.04 -8.00 8.68
CA ALA A 568 4.35 -9.15 8.10
C ALA A 568 5.35 -10.12 7.45
N TYR A 569 6.34 -9.62 6.69
CA TYR A 569 7.43 -10.46 6.17
C TYR A 569 8.18 -11.14 7.31
N ALA A 570 8.55 -10.39 8.36
CA ALA A 570 9.26 -10.95 9.50
C ALA A 570 8.50 -12.07 10.25
N LEU A 571 7.16 -12.08 10.18
CA LEU A 571 6.34 -13.13 10.82
C LEU A 571 6.00 -14.28 9.87
N PHE A 572 5.49 -13.97 8.68
CA PHE A 572 4.91 -14.95 7.77
C PHE A 572 5.92 -15.53 6.78
N ALA A 573 7.02 -14.83 6.53
CA ALA A 573 8.07 -15.21 5.59
C ALA A 573 9.47 -14.69 5.99
N PRO A 574 9.98 -14.97 7.22
CA PRO A 574 11.27 -14.47 7.70
C PRO A 574 12.48 -14.73 6.78
N ASP A 575 12.54 -15.88 6.10
CA ASP A 575 13.66 -16.17 5.18
C ASP A 575 13.64 -15.23 3.96
N ASP A 576 12.45 -15.00 3.40
CA ASP A 576 12.26 -14.03 2.32
C ASP A 576 12.58 -12.61 2.81
N ALA A 577 12.09 -12.24 4.00
CA ALA A 577 12.39 -10.96 4.64
C ALA A 577 13.91 -10.70 4.71
N GLY A 578 14.67 -11.72 5.12
CA GLY A 578 16.13 -11.69 5.17
C GLY A 578 16.78 -11.38 3.82
N ALA A 579 16.37 -12.10 2.78
CA ALA A 579 16.86 -11.88 1.43
C ALA A 579 16.50 -10.48 0.90
N LEU A 580 15.29 -9.98 1.21
CA LEU A 580 14.83 -8.64 0.83
C LEU A 580 15.70 -7.56 1.51
N VAL A 581 15.94 -7.68 2.82
CA VAL A 581 16.83 -6.77 3.56
C VAL A 581 18.24 -6.77 2.95
N GLN A 582 18.80 -7.96 2.67
CA GLN A 582 20.12 -8.06 2.07
C GLN A 582 20.19 -7.35 0.70
N GLY A 583 19.14 -7.43 -0.11
CA GLY A 583 19.11 -6.70 -1.39
C GLY A 583 19.09 -5.17 -1.23
N PHE A 584 18.48 -4.63 -0.18
CA PHE A 584 18.62 -3.20 0.15
C PHE A 584 20.02 -2.86 0.70
N VAL A 585 20.67 -3.78 1.42
CA VAL A 585 22.10 -3.63 1.79
C VAL A 585 22.98 -3.59 0.54
N GLU A 586 22.69 -4.37 -0.51
CA GLU A 586 23.39 -4.26 -1.80
C GLU A 586 23.19 -2.88 -2.44
N GLN A 587 22.01 -2.23 -2.28
CA GLN A 587 21.83 -0.85 -2.73
C GLN A 587 22.80 0.10 -2.03
N SER A 588 22.97 -0.04 -0.70
CA SER A 588 23.92 0.75 0.08
C SER A 588 25.37 0.51 -0.37
N ARG A 589 25.76 -0.73 -0.66
CA ARG A 589 27.10 -1.03 -1.21
C ARG A 589 27.34 -0.39 -2.57
N ALA A 590 26.31 -0.38 -3.41
CA ALA A 590 26.38 0.09 -4.79
C ALA A 590 26.35 1.62 -4.94
N GLY A 591 25.46 2.29 -4.20
CA GLY A 591 25.19 3.73 -4.31
C GLY A 591 25.43 4.53 -3.02
N GLY A 592 25.87 3.87 -1.94
CA GLY A 592 26.25 4.51 -0.68
C GLY A 592 25.10 4.80 0.28
N TRP A 593 23.85 4.57 -0.13
CA TRP A 593 22.65 4.81 0.66
C TRP A 593 21.58 3.77 0.35
N ILE A 594 20.65 3.57 1.29
CA ILE A 594 19.40 2.85 1.06
C ILE A 594 18.35 3.88 0.65
N ALA A 595 17.56 3.57 -0.38
CA ALA A 595 16.49 4.43 -0.84
C ALA A 595 15.44 4.68 0.25
N ARG A 596 14.91 5.91 0.34
CA ARG A 596 13.66 6.17 1.10
C ARG A 596 12.45 5.65 0.32
N TRP A 597 12.43 5.99 -0.96
CA TRP A 597 11.54 5.46 -1.96
C TRP A 597 12.39 4.96 -3.13
N SER A 598 12.22 3.68 -3.48
CA SER A 598 12.92 3.06 -4.61
C SER A 598 11.97 2.88 -5.78
N SER A 599 12.29 3.40 -6.97
CA SER A 599 11.54 3.10 -8.21
C SER A 599 12.30 3.41 -9.51
N PRO A 600 13.42 2.74 -9.86
CA PRO A 600 14.13 1.75 -9.06
C PRO A 600 15.27 2.37 -8.22
N GLY A 601 15.80 3.52 -8.62
CA GLY A 601 16.83 4.27 -7.90
C GLY A 601 16.23 5.15 -6.79
N TYR A 602 16.94 6.21 -6.42
CA TYR A 602 16.57 7.05 -5.28
C TYR A 602 15.56 8.14 -5.68
N ALA A 603 14.27 7.92 -5.43
CA ALA A 603 13.23 8.92 -5.66
C ALA A 603 13.08 9.86 -4.45
N ASP A 604 12.93 11.17 -4.69
CA ASP A 604 12.74 12.17 -3.63
C ASP A 604 11.26 12.31 -3.26
N LEU A 605 10.74 11.31 -2.54
CA LEU A 605 9.35 11.26 -2.10
C LEU A 605 9.21 10.86 -0.65
N MET A 606 8.12 11.35 -0.06
CA MET A 606 7.77 11.18 1.35
C MET A 606 8.89 11.63 2.30
N VAL A 607 8.73 11.30 3.58
CA VAL A 607 9.62 11.71 4.67
C VAL A 607 10.19 10.49 5.40
N GLY A 608 11.14 10.72 6.31
CA GLY A 608 11.73 9.67 7.14
C GLY A 608 12.66 8.70 6.40
N THR A 609 13.26 7.78 7.14
CA THR A 609 14.19 6.77 6.64
C THR A 609 13.74 5.38 7.09
N GLY A 610 12.53 4.98 6.68
CA GLY A 610 11.81 3.79 7.19
C GLY A 610 12.58 2.46 7.14
N SER A 611 13.63 2.33 6.31
CA SER A 611 14.57 1.21 6.37
C SER A 611 15.17 1.01 7.75
N ASP A 612 15.46 2.11 8.45
CA ASP A 612 16.17 2.11 9.73
C ASP A 612 15.37 1.32 10.77
N VAL A 613 14.07 1.57 10.86
CA VAL A 613 13.17 0.89 11.79
C VAL A 613 12.71 -0.47 11.27
N ALA A 614 12.46 -0.63 9.98
CA ALA A 614 12.03 -1.89 9.39
C ALA A 614 13.09 -3.00 9.55
N PHE A 615 14.36 -2.68 9.29
CA PHE A 615 15.44 -3.68 9.35
C PHE A 615 15.88 -3.94 10.78
N ALA A 616 15.82 -2.92 11.65
CA ALA A 616 15.94 -3.12 13.08
C ALA A 616 14.85 -4.07 13.61
N ASP A 617 13.59 -3.89 13.19
CA ASP A 617 12.47 -4.75 13.56
C ASP A 617 12.71 -6.21 13.13
N ALA A 618 13.08 -6.42 11.87
CA ALA A 618 13.44 -7.73 11.33
C ALA A 618 14.56 -8.40 12.15
N TRP A 619 15.66 -7.68 12.40
CA TRP A 619 16.77 -8.17 13.21
C TRP A 619 16.34 -8.56 14.63
N ARG A 620 15.56 -7.69 15.29
CA ARG A 620 15.08 -7.91 16.66
C ARG A 620 14.09 -9.07 16.77
N LYS A 621 13.40 -9.40 15.68
CA LYS A 621 12.53 -10.57 15.56
C LYS A 621 13.29 -11.84 15.17
N GLY A 622 14.58 -11.75 14.89
CA GLY A 622 15.46 -12.88 14.63
C GLY A 622 15.53 -13.30 13.17
N VAL A 623 15.08 -12.44 12.24
CA VAL A 623 15.28 -12.65 10.79
C VAL A 623 16.78 -12.79 10.49
N GLN A 624 17.13 -13.78 9.67
CA GLN A 624 18.50 -14.10 9.27
C GLN A 624 18.69 -13.85 7.77
N GLY A 625 19.86 -14.14 7.21
CA GLY A 625 20.09 -14.07 5.76
C GLY A 625 20.55 -12.71 5.23
N PHE A 626 20.88 -11.77 6.12
CA PHE A 626 21.51 -10.49 5.79
C PHE A 626 22.64 -10.15 6.78
N ASP A 627 23.49 -9.18 6.42
CA ASP A 627 24.51 -8.65 7.33
C ASP A 627 23.92 -7.55 8.24
N PRO A 628 23.73 -7.81 9.55
CA PRO A 628 23.12 -6.83 10.45
C PRO A 628 24.07 -5.66 10.76
N ALA A 629 25.39 -5.84 10.67
CA ALA A 629 26.33 -4.75 10.92
C ALA A 629 26.32 -3.75 9.76
N GLU A 630 26.19 -4.22 8.52
CA GLU A 630 26.04 -3.35 7.36
C GLU A 630 24.67 -2.66 7.28
N ALA A 631 23.58 -3.38 7.59
CA ALA A 631 22.26 -2.77 7.70
C ALA A 631 22.25 -1.66 8.78
N TYR A 632 22.88 -1.92 9.93
CA TYR A 632 23.05 -0.90 10.97
C TYR A 632 23.91 0.27 10.51
N ALA A 633 25.02 0.02 9.80
CA ALA A 633 25.88 1.09 9.29
C ALA A 633 25.14 2.02 8.30
N ALA A 634 24.25 1.48 7.47
CA ALA A 634 23.40 2.27 6.59
C ALA A 634 22.42 3.16 7.39
N ALA A 635 21.75 2.61 8.41
CA ALA A 635 20.85 3.37 9.28
C ALA A 635 21.59 4.43 10.10
N LEU A 636 22.79 4.10 10.61
CA LEU A 636 23.67 5.05 11.29
C LEU A 636 24.03 6.23 10.38
N LYS A 637 24.36 5.95 9.11
CA LYS A 637 24.66 6.99 8.12
C LYS A 637 23.46 7.91 7.90
N ASN A 638 22.26 7.36 7.71
CA ASN A 638 21.00 8.12 7.60
C ASN A 638 20.80 9.11 8.76
N ALA A 639 21.14 8.70 9.98
CA ALA A 639 20.87 9.48 11.19
C ALA A 639 22.02 10.40 11.66
N THR A 640 23.20 10.32 11.02
CA THR A 640 24.42 11.03 11.47
C THR A 640 25.17 11.81 10.40
N VAL A 641 24.89 11.59 9.11
CA VAL A 641 25.63 12.21 8.00
C VAL A 641 24.75 13.14 7.18
N VAL A 642 25.09 14.43 7.11
CA VAL A 642 24.37 15.38 6.24
C VAL A 642 24.37 14.85 4.81
N ALA A 643 23.18 14.58 4.29
CA ALA A 643 23.04 13.99 2.96
C ALA A 643 23.57 14.95 1.89
N PRO A 644 24.33 14.45 0.90
CA PRO A 644 24.88 15.30 -0.17
C PRO A 644 23.81 15.76 -1.17
N ASP A 645 22.64 15.13 -1.16
CA ASP A 645 21.57 15.35 -2.12
C ASP A 645 20.20 15.06 -1.48
N ARG A 646 19.15 15.73 -1.96
CA ARG A 646 17.77 15.63 -1.45
C ARG A 646 17.15 14.24 -1.56
N HIS A 647 17.60 13.38 -2.48
CA HIS A 647 17.01 12.06 -2.74
C HIS A 647 17.37 11.00 -1.68
N VAL A 648 18.38 11.25 -0.82
CA VAL A 648 18.90 10.27 0.14
C VAL A 648 19.02 10.86 1.56
N GLY A 649 19.11 9.99 2.57
CA GLY A 649 19.27 10.40 3.97
C GLY A 649 18.12 11.26 4.50
N ARG A 650 18.36 11.98 5.61
CA ARG A 650 17.37 12.83 6.26
C ARG A 650 17.53 14.29 5.83
N LYS A 651 16.43 14.94 5.41
CA LYS A 651 16.43 16.37 5.05
C LYS A 651 16.55 17.24 6.30
N GLY A 652 17.19 18.40 6.14
CA GLY A 652 17.38 19.37 7.24
C GLY A 652 18.42 18.96 8.29
N MET A 653 19.17 17.87 8.08
CA MET A 653 20.06 17.30 9.12
C MET A 653 21.28 18.16 9.46
N ALA A 654 21.64 19.12 8.60
CA ALA A 654 22.71 20.07 8.87
C ALA A 654 22.49 20.88 10.16
N ARG A 655 21.23 21.09 10.56
CA ARG A 655 20.87 21.87 11.76
C ARG A 655 20.01 21.09 12.74
N SER A 656 19.10 20.25 12.23
CA SER A 656 18.13 19.54 13.08
C SER A 656 18.77 18.58 14.09
N THR A 657 19.97 18.07 13.79
CA THR A 657 20.74 17.21 14.72
C THR A 657 20.99 17.93 16.05
N PHE A 658 21.34 19.21 15.99
CA PHE A 658 21.74 20.02 17.14
C PHE A 658 20.54 20.70 17.81
N ARG A 659 19.54 21.11 17.02
CA ARG A 659 18.28 21.69 17.51
C ARG A 659 17.36 20.66 18.20
N GLY A 660 17.54 19.38 17.89
CA GLY A 660 16.68 18.28 18.36
C GLY A 660 15.36 18.13 17.60
N TYR A 661 15.13 18.94 16.56
CA TYR A 661 13.99 18.85 15.63
C TYR A 661 14.34 19.51 14.29
N THR A 662 13.63 19.12 13.24
CA THR A 662 13.68 19.77 11.92
C THR A 662 12.66 20.91 11.87
N ASP A 663 13.16 22.13 11.63
CA ASP A 663 12.34 23.35 11.57
C ASP A 663 11.64 23.56 10.21
N THR A 664 10.82 24.60 10.14
CA THR A 664 9.97 24.93 8.99
C THR A 664 10.71 25.41 7.73
N ASP A 665 12.02 25.67 7.78
CA ASP A 665 12.77 25.93 6.52
C ASP A 665 12.89 24.66 5.67
N THR A 666 12.75 23.49 6.31
CA THR A 666 12.59 22.21 5.62
C THR A 666 11.11 21.96 5.39
N HIS A 667 10.72 21.75 4.13
CA HIS A 667 9.36 21.33 3.79
C HIS A 667 8.97 20.06 4.58
N GLU A 668 7.81 20.11 5.25
CA GLU A 668 7.31 19.04 6.13
C GLU A 668 8.26 18.68 7.30
N GLY A 669 9.03 19.66 7.80
CA GLY A 669 10.03 19.45 8.85
C GLY A 669 9.49 18.78 10.13
N MET A 670 8.24 19.02 10.48
CA MET A 670 7.60 18.34 11.62
C MET A 670 7.47 16.83 11.35
N SER A 671 6.94 16.42 10.19
CA SER A 671 6.89 15.01 9.78
C SER A 671 8.27 14.35 9.77
N TRP A 672 9.30 15.04 9.28
CA TRP A 672 10.70 14.55 9.33
C TRP A 672 11.17 14.26 10.75
N SER A 673 10.78 15.10 11.71
CA SER A 673 11.16 14.94 13.12
C SER A 673 10.42 13.76 13.78
N MET A 674 9.11 13.63 13.52
CA MET A 674 8.28 12.57 14.10
C MET A 674 8.68 11.20 13.58
N GLU A 675 8.85 11.06 12.27
CA GLU A 675 9.35 9.82 11.66
C GLU A 675 10.81 9.57 12.04
N GLY A 676 11.63 10.62 12.16
CA GLY A 676 13.00 10.54 12.67
C GLY A 676 13.08 9.92 14.07
N ALA A 677 12.15 10.27 14.97
CA ALA A 677 12.08 9.71 16.32
C ALA A 677 11.76 8.20 16.32
N LEU A 678 10.86 7.75 15.43
CA LEU A 678 10.54 6.34 15.23
C LEU A 678 11.75 5.56 14.68
N ASN A 679 12.45 6.15 13.70
CA ASN A 679 13.66 5.57 13.12
C ASN A 679 14.79 5.48 14.16
N ASP A 680 14.99 6.53 14.97
CA ASP A 680 15.99 6.54 16.05
C ASP A 680 15.67 5.51 17.13
N PHE A 681 14.39 5.24 17.43
CA PHE A 681 14.00 4.13 18.30
C PHE A 681 14.42 2.77 17.74
N GLY A 682 14.22 2.54 16.45
CA GLY A 682 14.70 1.34 15.74
C GLY A 682 16.22 1.20 15.80
N ILE A 683 16.95 2.25 15.46
CA ILE A 683 18.42 2.30 15.50
C ILE A 683 18.93 2.00 16.92
N ALA A 684 18.34 2.62 17.94
CA ALA A 684 18.73 2.40 19.33
C ALA A 684 18.59 0.93 19.74
N ASN A 685 17.47 0.31 19.36
CA ASN A 685 17.19 -1.09 19.65
C ASN A 685 18.11 -2.05 18.90
N MET A 686 18.48 -1.72 17.65
CA MET A 686 19.43 -2.52 16.88
C MET A 686 20.85 -2.40 17.44
N ALA A 687 21.29 -1.18 17.77
CA ALA A 687 22.57 -0.91 18.41
C ALA A 687 22.70 -1.65 19.76
N GLU A 688 21.66 -1.63 20.59
CA GLU A 688 21.64 -2.37 21.86
C GLU A 688 21.86 -3.87 21.63
N ALA A 689 21.15 -4.47 20.66
CA ALA A 689 21.32 -5.88 20.31
C ALA A 689 22.74 -6.20 19.79
N LEU A 690 23.30 -5.35 18.93
CA LEU A 690 24.66 -5.49 18.42
C LEU A 690 25.71 -5.32 19.52
N SER A 691 25.49 -4.45 20.50
CA SER A 691 26.39 -4.26 21.65
C SER A 691 26.54 -5.56 22.46
N ILE A 692 25.45 -6.32 22.63
CA ILE A 692 25.46 -7.59 23.35
C ILE A 692 26.32 -8.62 22.59
N GLN A 693 26.18 -8.66 21.26
CA GLN A 693 26.86 -9.61 20.36
C GLN A 693 28.28 -9.19 19.96
N ALA A 694 28.71 -7.97 20.29
CA ALA A 694 29.99 -7.43 19.85
C ALA A 694 31.19 -8.23 20.41
N ASN A 695 32.10 -8.63 19.52
CA ASN A 695 33.27 -9.46 19.84
C ASN A 695 34.47 -8.65 20.40
N THR A 696 34.41 -7.32 20.40
CA THR A 696 35.46 -6.45 20.94
C THR A 696 34.89 -5.44 21.93
N ALA A 697 35.68 -5.06 22.93
CA ALA A 697 35.28 -4.03 23.90
C ALA A 697 34.97 -2.68 23.23
N ALA A 698 35.76 -2.31 22.21
CA ALA A 698 35.55 -1.07 21.46
C ALA A 698 34.23 -1.07 20.69
N ALA A 699 33.89 -2.16 19.98
CA ALA A 699 32.61 -2.25 19.28
C ALA A 699 31.43 -2.27 20.26
N ARG A 700 31.56 -3.00 21.37
CA ARG A 700 30.55 -3.03 22.44
C ARG A 700 30.27 -1.64 23.00
N GLU A 701 31.31 -0.89 23.35
CA GLU A 701 31.19 0.47 23.88
C GLU A 701 30.61 1.44 22.84
N ARG A 702 31.05 1.35 21.58
CA ARG A 702 30.50 2.16 20.48
C ARG A 702 29.00 1.93 20.34
N TYR A 703 28.58 0.68 20.16
CA TYR A 703 27.15 0.36 19.99
C TYR A 703 26.33 0.71 21.24
N ALA A 704 26.86 0.50 22.45
CA ALA A 704 26.16 0.88 23.68
C ALA A 704 26.01 2.41 23.83
N THR A 705 26.99 3.18 23.35
CA THR A 705 26.94 4.64 23.32
C THR A 705 25.92 5.14 22.30
N GLU A 706 25.98 4.60 21.07
CA GLU A 706 25.03 4.94 20.00
C GLU A 706 23.59 4.55 20.40
N ALA A 707 23.40 3.37 21.01
CA ALA A 707 22.10 2.96 21.54
C ALA A 707 21.55 3.96 22.57
N LEU A 708 22.40 4.45 23.48
CA LEU A 708 22.00 5.46 24.47
C LEU A 708 21.63 6.79 23.80
N TYR A 709 22.45 7.25 22.85
CA TYR A 709 22.23 8.50 22.11
C TYR A 709 20.91 8.48 21.34
N PHE A 710 20.68 7.44 20.52
CA PHE A 710 19.46 7.33 19.74
C PHE A 710 18.21 7.08 20.60
N ARG A 711 18.35 6.42 21.76
CA ARG A 711 17.25 6.27 22.72
C ARG A 711 16.75 7.62 23.24
N TYR A 712 17.65 8.57 23.50
CA TYR A 712 17.25 9.93 23.90
C TYR A 712 16.72 10.76 22.73
N ARG A 713 17.30 10.62 21.52
CA ARG A 713 16.77 11.28 20.32
C ARG A 713 15.35 10.81 19.96
N ALA A 714 15.04 9.53 20.20
CA ALA A 714 13.69 9.00 20.02
C ALA A 714 12.63 9.65 20.93
N ALA A 715 13.03 10.36 22.00
CA ALA A 715 12.13 11.19 22.83
C ALA A 715 12.00 12.64 22.33
N GLY A 716 12.73 13.03 21.27
CA GLY A 716 12.77 14.39 20.71
C GLY A 716 11.44 14.88 20.14
N TYR A 717 10.51 13.98 19.79
CA TYR A 717 9.16 14.33 19.34
C TYR A 717 8.43 15.27 20.31
N ALA A 718 8.73 15.17 21.61
CA ALA A 718 8.13 16.01 22.64
C ALA A 718 8.49 17.51 22.49
N ALA A 719 9.58 17.85 21.79
CA ALA A 719 9.95 19.24 21.51
C ALA A 719 8.92 19.96 20.61
N LEU A 720 8.16 19.19 19.81
CA LEU A 720 7.17 19.69 18.86
C LEU A 720 5.74 19.69 19.42
N PHE A 721 5.55 19.23 20.66
CA PHE A 721 4.26 19.30 21.34
C PHE A 721 4.04 20.70 21.90
N ASP A 722 3.05 21.42 21.38
CA ASP A 722 2.64 22.70 21.91
C ASP A 722 1.48 22.53 22.90
N PRO A 723 1.73 22.66 24.22
CA PRO A 723 0.69 22.51 25.23
C PRO A 723 -0.38 23.60 25.17
N ALA A 724 -0.12 24.75 24.54
CA ALA A 724 -1.09 25.84 24.42
C ALA A 724 -2.24 25.48 23.46
N VAL A 725 -1.96 24.71 22.40
CA VAL A 725 -2.97 24.21 21.45
C VAL A 725 -3.32 22.74 21.70
N GLY A 726 -2.49 22.00 22.43
CA GLY A 726 -2.67 20.59 22.72
C GLY A 726 -2.49 19.68 21.49
N PHE A 727 -1.58 20.06 20.60
CA PHE A 727 -1.23 19.35 19.36
C PHE A 727 0.26 19.50 19.04
N PHE A 728 0.74 18.68 18.10
CA PHE A 728 2.08 18.83 17.54
C PHE A 728 2.03 19.84 16.39
N GLN A 729 2.94 20.82 16.40
CA GLN A 729 3.09 21.78 15.31
C GLN A 729 4.56 22.13 15.06
N GLY A 730 4.86 22.59 13.85
CA GLY A 730 6.23 22.94 13.46
C GLY A 730 6.79 24.12 14.26
N ARG A 731 8.13 24.18 14.33
CA ARG A 731 8.88 25.31 14.88
C ARG A 731 9.69 26.00 13.80
N LYS A 732 9.75 27.32 13.87
CA LYS A 732 10.60 28.16 13.00
C LYS A 732 12.08 28.02 13.38
N PRO A 733 13.02 28.47 12.53
CA PRO A 733 14.45 28.44 12.82
C PRO A 733 14.85 29.15 14.12
N ASP A 734 14.07 30.14 14.57
CA ASP A 734 14.29 30.88 15.82
C ASP A 734 13.70 30.18 17.07
N GLY A 735 13.11 29.00 16.90
CA GLY A 735 12.50 28.20 17.96
C GLY A 735 11.04 28.54 18.28
N THR A 736 10.47 29.58 17.69
CA THR A 736 9.05 29.93 17.88
C THR A 736 8.13 28.97 17.14
N TRP A 737 6.86 28.85 17.60
CA TRP A 737 5.86 28.02 16.92
C TRP A 737 5.52 28.59 15.54
N ARG A 738 5.19 27.71 14.58
CA ARG A 738 4.77 28.14 13.24
C ARG A 738 3.50 28.97 13.29
N VAL A 739 2.52 28.53 14.08
CA VAL A 739 1.20 29.16 14.20
C VAL A 739 0.93 29.56 15.65
N ASP A 740 0.49 30.80 15.84
CA ASP A 740 0.07 31.28 17.15
C ASP A 740 -1.16 30.51 17.64
N ALA A 741 -1.21 30.23 18.95
CA ALA A 741 -2.21 29.36 19.54
C ALA A 741 -3.67 29.79 19.25
N ALA A 742 -3.93 31.09 19.13
CA ALA A 742 -5.26 31.63 18.82
C ALA A 742 -5.71 31.41 17.35
N GLN A 743 -4.79 31.04 16.46
CA GLN A 743 -5.04 30.84 15.03
C GLN A 743 -4.91 29.38 14.60
N TYR A 744 -4.44 28.50 15.49
CA TYR A 744 -4.22 27.11 15.18
C TYR A 744 -5.53 26.34 14.99
N ASP A 745 -5.70 25.72 13.84
CA ASP A 745 -6.79 24.80 13.55
C ASP A 745 -6.22 23.42 13.18
N PRO A 746 -6.44 22.37 14.01
CA PRO A 746 -5.90 21.04 13.78
C PRO A 746 -6.45 20.33 12.53
N ARG A 747 -7.50 20.89 11.90
CA ARG A 747 -8.07 20.35 10.67
C ARG A 747 -7.30 20.77 9.43
N VAL A 748 -6.43 21.77 9.49
CA VAL A 748 -5.67 22.24 8.32
C VAL A 748 -4.61 21.20 7.93
N TRP A 749 -4.68 20.73 6.68
CA TRP A 749 -3.76 19.75 6.11
C TRP A 749 -2.45 20.39 5.59
N GLY A 750 -1.39 19.59 5.50
CA GLY A 750 -0.11 20.03 4.92
C GLY A 750 0.73 20.94 5.83
N ASN A 751 1.64 21.71 5.24
CA ASN A 751 2.67 22.53 5.90
C ASN A 751 3.64 21.70 6.74
N ASP A 752 3.23 21.40 7.97
CA ASP A 752 4.00 20.61 8.94
C ASP A 752 3.81 19.11 8.72
N TYR A 753 2.64 18.74 8.19
CA TYR A 753 2.12 17.38 8.14
C TYR A 753 2.20 16.85 6.70
N THR A 754 2.73 15.64 6.52
CA THR A 754 2.72 14.95 5.22
C THR A 754 1.41 14.17 5.12
N GLU A 755 0.63 14.42 4.06
CA GLU A 755 -0.65 13.76 3.73
C GLU A 755 -1.65 13.70 4.89
N SER A 756 -1.63 14.71 5.75
CA SER A 756 -2.50 14.73 6.92
C SER A 756 -2.62 16.10 7.56
N SER A 757 -3.21 16.12 8.76
CA SER A 757 -3.40 17.30 9.60
C SER A 757 -2.94 17.06 11.04
N GLY A 758 -3.07 18.10 11.88
CA GLY A 758 -2.73 18.03 13.30
C GLY A 758 -3.46 16.92 14.06
N TRP A 759 -4.66 16.53 13.61
CA TRP A 759 -5.44 15.44 14.20
C TRP A 759 -4.76 14.08 14.13
N THR A 760 -4.20 13.71 12.98
CA THR A 760 -3.50 12.42 12.82
C THR A 760 -2.20 12.43 13.59
N PHE A 761 -1.43 13.52 13.45
CA PHE A 761 -0.13 13.66 14.11
C PHE A 761 -0.19 13.84 15.63
N ALA A 762 -1.38 14.10 16.19
CA ALA A 762 -1.64 14.05 17.62
C ALA A 762 -1.21 12.74 18.28
N PHE A 763 -1.02 11.67 17.50
CA PHE A 763 -0.74 10.32 17.99
C PHE A 763 0.51 9.66 17.37
N THR A 764 1.32 10.39 16.59
CA THR A 764 2.49 9.85 15.87
C THR A 764 3.72 9.70 16.79
N ALA A 765 3.57 8.96 17.88
CA ALA A 765 4.66 8.49 18.74
C ALA A 765 4.34 7.10 19.33
N PRO A 766 3.95 6.10 18.52
CA PRO A 766 3.51 4.79 19.02
C PRO A 766 4.61 4.01 19.76
N HIS A 767 5.89 4.29 19.51
CA HIS A 767 7.04 3.75 20.24
C HIS A 767 7.07 4.19 21.71
N ASP A 768 6.37 5.29 22.04
CA ASP A 768 6.36 5.92 23.36
C ASP A 768 4.96 6.35 23.86
N GLY A 769 4.00 5.42 23.88
CA GLY A 769 2.63 5.71 24.27
C GLY A 769 2.43 6.26 25.70
N GLU A 770 3.24 5.87 26.68
CA GLU A 770 3.20 6.46 28.04
C GLU A 770 3.75 7.90 28.07
N GLY A 771 4.78 8.17 27.26
CA GLY A 771 5.31 9.51 27.07
C GLY A 771 4.27 10.44 26.44
N LEU A 772 3.63 9.98 25.37
CA LEU A 772 2.51 10.67 24.73
C LEU A 772 1.34 10.90 25.70
N ALA A 773 0.97 9.88 26.48
CA ALA A 773 -0.07 10.03 27.49
C ALA A 773 0.28 11.15 28.48
N THR A 774 1.54 11.22 28.92
CA THR A 774 1.99 12.26 29.87
C THR A 774 1.96 13.66 29.27
N LEU A 775 2.25 13.84 27.97
CA LEU A 775 2.11 15.12 27.27
C LEU A 775 0.66 15.64 27.30
N TYR A 776 -0.32 14.74 27.18
CA TYR A 776 -1.75 15.08 27.29
C TYR A 776 -2.26 15.25 28.72
N GLY A 777 -1.47 14.94 29.74
CA GLY A 777 -1.89 14.99 31.16
C GLY A 777 -2.30 13.64 31.76
N GLY A 778 -1.93 12.53 31.11
CA GLY A 778 -2.11 11.16 31.57
C GLY A 778 -3.07 10.34 30.70
N ARG A 779 -3.23 9.07 31.05
CA ARG A 779 -3.99 8.08 30.27
C ARG A 779 -5.45 8.48 30.01
N ALA A 780 -6.12 9.07 31.00
CA ALA A 780 -7.50 9.53 30.84
C ALA A 780 -7.61 10.68 29.84
N ALA A 781 -6.64 11.60 29.82
CA ALA A 781 -6.60 12.69 28.87
C ALA A 781 -6.25 12.21 27.45
N LEU A 782 -5.35 11.22 27.32
CA LEU A 782 -5.13 10.54 26.04
C LEU A 782 -6.42 9.88 25.52
N ALA A 783 -7.17 9.17 26.37
CA ALA A 783 -8.47 8.61 25.99
C ALA A 783 -9.44 9.69 25.49
N ALA A 784 -9.53 10.81 26.20
CA ALA A 784 -10.41 11.91 25.82
C ALA A 784 -9.98 12.57 24.49
N LYS A 785 -8.68 12.70 24.23
CA LYS A 785 -8.14 13.19 22.96
C LYS A 785 -8.51 12.25 21.80
N LEU A 786 -8.37 10.93 22.00
CA LEU A 786 -8.80 9.92 21.03
C LEU A 786 -10.31 9.94 20.81
N ASP A 787 -11.11 10.05 21.87
CA ASP A 787 -12.58 10.16 21.76
C ASP A 787 -12.97 11.38 20.92
N MET A 788 -12.31 12.52 21.16
CA MET A 788 -12.50 13.74 20.39
C MET A 788 -12.10 13.56 18.91
N PHE A 789 -11.00 12.86 18.62
CA PHE A 789 -10.57 12.55 17.26
C PHE A 789 -11.60 11.71 16.50
N PHE A 790 -12.11 10.64 17.10
CA PHE A 790 -13.14 9.78 16.48
C PHE A 790 -14.53 10.43 16.42
N ALA A 791 -14.80 11.45 17.24
CA ALA A 791 -16.07 12.19 17.25
C ALA A 791 -16.08 13.42 16.33
N THR A 792 -14.92 14.02 16.03
CA THR A 792 -14.81 15.20 15.17
C THR A 792 -14.89 14.77 13.71
N PRO A 793 -15.87 15.21 12.92
CA PRO A 793 -16.00 14.79 11.52
C PRO A 793 -14.94 15.45 10.63
N GLU A 794 -14.27 14.66 9.78
CA GLU A 794 -13.60 15.17 8.58
C GLU A 794 -14.66 15.60 7.56
N THR A 795 -14.46 16.75 6.92
CA THR A 795 -15.44 17.39 6.04
C THR A 795 -14.93 17.57 4.61
N ALA A 796 -13.63 17.40 4.38
CA ALA A 796 -12.93 17.63 3.12
C ALA A 796 -13.15 19.05 2.53
N GLN A 797 -13.51 20.03 3.36
CA GLN A 797 -13.76 21.39 2.90
C GLN A 797 -12.47 22.07 2.45
N ALA A 798 -12.53 22.76 1.30
CA ALA A 798 -11.37 23.39 0.68
C ALA A 798 -10.61 24.38 1.60
N GLN A 799 -11.28 25.02 2.57
CA GLN A 799 -10.63 25.90 3.54
C GLN A 799 -9.60 25.19 4.44
N PHE A 800 -9.69 23.86 4.57
CA PHE A 800 -8.76 23.05 5.35
C PHE A 800 -7.64 22.44 4.51
N ALA A 801 -7.56 22.73 3.20
CA ALA A 801 -6.54 22.19 2.31
C ALA A 801 -5.11 22.70 2.61
N GLY A 802 -4.96 23.75 3.43
CA GLY A 802 -3.67 24.29 3.85
C GLY A 802 -2.67 24.47 2.71
N SER A 803 -1.49 23.85 2.80
CA SER A 803 -0.43 24.01 1.78
C SER A 803 -0.72 23.33 0.45
N TYR A 804 -1.71 22.44 0.37
CA TYR A 804 -2.10 21.79 -0.89
C TYR A 804 -2.88 22.72 -1.82
N GLY A 805 -3.52 23.76 -1.26
CA GLY A 805 -4.29 24.75 -2.01
C GLY A 805 -5.65 24.27 -2.54
N ASN A 806 -5.90 22.96 -2.61
CA ASN A 806 -7.18 22.35 -2.98
C ASN A 806 -7.41 21.05 -2.19
N THR A 807 -8.66 20.59 -2.13
CA THR A 807 -9.00 19.28 -1.55
C THR A 807 -8.34 18.16 -2.35
N ILE A 808 -7.42 17.43 -1.73
CA ILE A 808 -6.77 16.24 -2.29
C ILE A 808 -7.64 15.00 -2.08
N HIS A 809 -7.32 13.89 -2.75
CA HIS A 809 -8.14 12.68 -2.72
C HIS A 809 -8.23 12.09 -1.30
N GLU A 810 -7.13 12.10 -0.55
CA GLU A 810 -7.03 11.58 0.82
C GLU A 810 -7.98 12.29 1.78
N MET A 811 -8.22 13.60 1.59
CA MET A 811 -9.20 14.36 2.38
C MET A 811 -10.63 13.88 2.09
N THR A 812 -10.95 13.65 0.80
CA THR A 812 -12.27 13.18 0.37
C THR A 812 -12.53 11.76 0.85
N GLU A 813 -11.53 10.90 0.77
CA GLU A 813 -11.57 9.52 1.26
C GLU A 813 -11.72 9.47 2.78
N ALA A 814 -10.96 10.29 3.52
CA ALA A 814 -11.06 10.39 4.98
C ALA A 814 -12.47 10.78 5.45
N ARG A 815 -13.12 11.74 4.76
CA ARG A 815 -14.53 12.09 4.99
C ARG A 815 -15.44 10.88 4.78
N ASP A 816 -15.25 10.15 3.67
CA ASP A 816 -16.16 9.08 3.24
C ASP A 816 -15.95 7.76 3.99
N VAL A 817 -14.81 7.58 4.66
CA VAL A 817 -14.62 6.56 5.69
C VAL A 817 -15.61 6.73 6.84
N ARG A 818 -16.09 7.95 7.17
CA ARG A 818 -17.12 8.23 8.19
C ARG A 818 -16.78 7.70 9.60
N MET A 819 -15.54 7.95 10.04
CA MET A 819 -15.03 7.57 11.37
C MET A 819 -14.42 8.76 12.14
N GLY A 820 -14.98 9.96 11.97
CA GLY A 820 -14.42 11.19 12.53
C GLY A 820 -13.24 11.67 11.70
N MET A 821 -12.15 12.09 12.36
CA MET A 821 -10.88 12.46 11.71
C MET A 821 -10.03 11.22 11.36
N TYR A 822 -10.53 10.01 11.62
CA TYR A 822 -9.81 8.77 11.33
C TYR A 822 -9.80 8.46 9.83
N ALA A 823 -8.75 8.94 9.16
CA ALA A 823 -8.44 8.66 7.77
C ALA A 823 -7.80 7.28 7.59
N HIS A 824 -8.57 6.20 7.79
CA HIS A 824 -8.06 4.83 7.50
C HIS A 824 -7.68 4.63 6.03
N SER A 825 -8.04 5.56 5.15
CA SER A 825 -7.60 5.61 3.76
C SER A 825 -6.10 5.93 3.58
N ASN A 826 -5.39 6.34 4.64
CA ASN A 826 -3.96 6.70 4.59
C ASN A 826 -3.17 6.09 5.77
N GLN A 827 -1.94 5.68 5.48
CA GLN A 827 -1.02 4.92 6.33
C GLN A 827 -0.70 5.62 7.66
N THR A 828 -0.63 6.95 7.65
CA THR A 828 -0.31 7.76 8.86
C THR A 828 -1.30 7.55 10.00
N ALA A 829 -2.52 7.11 9.71
CA ALA A 829 -3.56 6.89 10.71
C ALA A 829 -3.60 5.45 11.25
N HIS A 830 -2.95 4.49 10.59
CA HIS A 830 -3.17 3.05 10.78
C HIS A 830 -2.96 2.53 12.22
N HIS A 831 -2.07 3.15 12.99
CA HIS A 831 -1.79 2.78 14.37
C HIS A 831 -2.75 3.40 15.41
N ILE A 832 -3.47 4.47 15.05
CA ILE A 832 -4.22 5.31 15.99
C ILE A 832 -5.25 4.53 16.84
N PRO A 833 -6.05 3.60 16.27
CA PRO A 833 -7.01 2.82 17.07
C PRO A 833 -6.36 2.08 18.24
N TRP A 834 -5.08 1.74 18.14
CA TRP A 834 -4.33 0.99 19.15
C TRP A 834 -3.73 1.86 20.25
N MET A 835 -3.78 3.18 20.10
CA MET A 835 -3.34 4.09 21.15
C MET A 835 -4.27 4.07 22.38
N TYR A 836 -5.51 3.58 22.24
CA TYR A 836 -6.38 3.28 23.38
C TYR A 836 -5.82 2.20 24.32
N LEU A 837 -4.88 1.36 23.87
CA LEU A 837 -4.22 0.38 24.71
C LEU A 837 -3.40 1.06 25.81
N TYR A 838 -2.65 2.12 25.48
CA TYR A 838 -1.93 2.93 26.47
C TYR A 838 -2.89 3.73 27.37
N ALA A 839 -4.09 4.03 26.89
CA ALA A 839 -5.13 4.66 27.69
C ALA A 839 -5.86 3.68 28.64
N GLY A 840 -5.55 2.38 28.58
CA GLY A 840 -6.21 1.34 29.38
C GLY A 840 -7.65 1.06 28.96
N GLN A 841 -8.00 1.32 27.69
CA GLN A 841 -9.37 1.15 27.16
C GLN A 841 -9.40 0.23 25.91
N PRO A 842 -8.92 -1.03 26.00
CA PRO A 842 -8.78 -1.92 24.85
C PRO A 842 -10.11 -2.26 24.14
N TRP A 843 -11.25 -2.13 24.81
CA TRP A 843 -12.55 -2.32 24.16
C TRP A 843 -12.83 -1.29 23.05
N LYS A 844 -12.26 -0.07 23.13
CA LYS A 844 -12.41 0.94 22.06
C LYS A 844 -11.61 0.58 20.82
N THR A 845 -10.35 0.17 21.02
CA THR A 845 -9.49 -0.52 20.06
C THR A 845 -10.28 -1.61 19.32
N GLN A 846 -10.84 -2.57 20.05
CA GLN A 846 -11.57 -3.73 19.49
C GLN A 846 -12.77 -3.30 18.63
N ARG A 847 -13.60 -2.37 19.12
CA ARG A 847 -14.77 -1.87 18.39
C ARG A 847 -14.37 -1.21 17.07
N ILE A 848 -13.37 -0.32 17.10
CA ILE A 848 -12.95 0.48 15.93
C ILE A 848 -12.42 -0.42 14.83
N THR A 849 -11.52 -1.35 15.14
CA THR A 849 -10.92 -2.19 14.10
C THR A 849 -11.86 -3.25 13.56
N ARG A 850 -12.85 -3.67 14.37
CA ARG A 850 -13.93 -4.52 13.87
C ARG A 850 -14.88 -3.76 12.95
N GLU A 851 -15.15 -2.48 13.20
CA GLU A 851 -15.87 -1.63 12.24
C GLU A 851 -15.08 -1.51 10.93
N VAL A 852 -13.78 -1.22 10.99
CA VAL A 852 -12.91 -1.11 9.81
C VAL A 852 -12.96 -2.39 8.95
N LEU A 853 -12.67 -3.55 9.55
CA LEU A 853 -12.63 -4.84 8.85
C LEU A 853 -13.99 -5.22 8.25
N ALA A 854 -15.10 -4.79 8.88
CA ALA A 854 -16.44 -5.12 8.43
C ALA A 854 -16.88 -4.33 7.20
N ARG A 855 -16.34 -3.13 6.93
CA ARG A 855 -16.90 -2.25 5.89
C ARG A 855 -15.94 -1.49 4.98
N LEU A 856 -14.65 -1.39 5.31
CA LEU A 856 -13.72 -0.55 4.53
C LEU A 856 -13.05 -1.31 3.38
N TYR A 857 -13.06 -2.65 3.41
CA TYR A 857 -12.40 -3.52 2.42
C TYR A 857 -13.37 -4.24 1.47
N LEU A 858 -14.46 -3.57 1.07
CA LEU A 858 -15.57 -4.13 0.28
C LEU A 858 -15.52 -3.72 -1.20
N GLY A 859 -16.26 -4.43 -2.06
CA GLY A 859 -16.45 -4.11 -3.48
C GLY A 859 -15.42 -4.75 -4.42
N SER A 860 -14.77 -5.83 -4.00
CA SER A 860 -13.77 -6.57 -4.78
C SER A 860 -14.30 -7.04 -6.15
N GLU A 861 -15.59 -7.35 -6.22
CA GLU A 861 -16.30 -7.86 -7.40
C GLU A 861 -16.56 -6.80 -8.49
N ILE A 862 -16.31 -5.53 -8.19
CA ILE A 862 -16.44 -4.40 -9.12
C ILE A 862 -15.16 -3.56 -9.20
N GLY A 863 -14.01 -4.17 -8.93
CA GLY A 863 -12.71 -3.51 -9.03
C GLY A 863 -12.41 -2.50 -7.92
N GLN A 864 -13.20 -2.43 -6.85
CA GLN A 864 -12.88 -1.63 -5.66
C GLN A 864 -12.08 -2.48 -4.67
N GLY A 865 -12.26 -2.30 -3.36
CA GLY A 865 -11.71 -3.19 -2.33
C GLY A 865 -10.92 -2.51 -1.24
N TYR A 866 -10.56 -1.23 -1.38
CA TYR A 866 -9.81 -0.48 -0.37
C TYR A 866 -10.45 0.90 -0.10
N PRO A 867 -10.29 1.46 1.11
CA PRO A 867 -10.79 2.80 1.44
C PRO A 867 -9.94 3.96 0.89
N GLY A 868 -8.73 3.69 0.44
CA GLY A 868 -7.76 4.62 -0.15
C GLY A 868 -6.66 3.82 -0.88
N ASP A 869 -5.45 4.36 -1.00
CA ASP A 869 -4.33 3.70 -1.68
C ASP A 869 -3.85 2.43 -0.96
N GLU A 870 -3.45 1.42 -1.74
CA GLU A 870 -3.00 0.12 -1.20
C GLU A 870 -1.56 0.17 -0.66
N ASP A 871 -0.73 0.99 -1.30
CA ASP A 871 0.67 1.28 -1.02
C ASP A 871 1.56 0.07 -0.72
N ASN A 872 1.77 -0.70 -1.79
CA ASN A 872 2.81 -1.72 -1.90
C ASN A 872 2.76 -2.78 -0.79
N GLY A 873 1.56 -3.19 -0.40
CA GLY A 873 1.32 -4.20 0.62
C GLY A 873 1.10 -3.67 2.03
N GLU A 874 1.27 -2.37 2.31
CA GLU A 874 1.06 -1.80 3.64
C GLU A 874 -0.39 -2.01 4.10
N MET A 875 -1.37 -1.47 3.35
CA MET A 875 -2.77 -1.52 3.79
C MET A 875 -3.31 -2.95 3.77
N SER A 876 -2.77 -3.78 2.88
CA SER A 876 -3.03 -5.22 2.85
C SER A 876 -2.50 -5.93 4.09
N ALA A 877 -1.28 -5.62 4.54
CA ALA A 877 -0.70 -6.19 5.76
C ALA A 877 -1.44 -5.72 7.02
N TRP A 878 -1.92 -4.47 7.04
CA TRP A 878 -2.80 -3.98 8.10
C TRP A 878 -4.01 -4.88 8.28
N TYR A 879 -4.72 -5.18 7.18
CA TYR A 879 -5.89 -6.08 7.19
C TYR A 879 -5.52 -7.46 7.72
N LEU A 880 -4.41 -8.04 7.25
CA LEU A 880 -3.98 -9.39 7.64
C LEU A 880 -3.70 -9.49 9.15
N PHE A 881 -2.99 -8.50 9.70
CA PHE A 881 -2.74 -8.45 11.14
C PHE A 881 -4.03 -8.25 11.93
N ALA A 882 -4.84 -7.24 11.57
CA ALA A 882 -6.06 -6.92 12.27
C ALA A 882 -7.07 -8.08 12.24
N ALA A 883 -7.16 -8.83 11.12
CA ALA A 883 -8.02 -10.01 11.00
C ALA A 883 -7.61 -11.16 11.94
N LEU A 884 -6.31 -11.28 12.26
CA LEU A 884 -5.80 -12.19 13.29
C LEU A 884 -5.96 -11.64 14.71
N GLY A 885 -6.44 -10.40 14.87
CA GLY A 885 -6.53 -9.70 16.15
C GLY A 885 -5.17 -9.20 16.66
N LEU A 886 -4.21 -9.00 15.76
CA LEU A 886 -2.86 -8.54 16.08
C LEU A 886 -2.55 -7.22 15.37
N TYR A 887 -1.52 -6.50 15.83
CA TYR A 887 -0.94 -5.40 15.08
C TYR A 887 0.50 -5.11 15.50
N PRO A 888 1.40 -4.82 14.55
CA PRO A 888 2.73 -4.30 14.86
C PRO A 888 2.63 -2.81 15.27
N LEU A 889 2.63 -2.48 16.56
CA LEU A 889 2.54 -1.07 17.02
C LEU A 889 3.90 -0.38 17.23
N ARG A 890 4.88 -1.07 17.84
CA ARG A 890 6.18 -0.51 18.24
C ARG A 890 7.33 -1.03 17.38
N MET A 891 7.50 -0.45 16.20
CA MET A 891 8.41 -0.98 15.17
C MET A 891 9.85 -0.83 15.62
N GLY A 892 10.66 -1.86 15.39
CA GLY A 892 12.00 -1.97 15.98
C GLY A 892 11.98 -2.67 17.35
N ALA A 893 10.82 -3.10 17.85
CA ALA A 893 10.68 -3.95 19.03
C ALA A 893 9.95 -5.27 18.69
N PRO A 894 10.37 -6.42 19.25
CA PRO A 894 9.86 -7.73 18.85
C PRO A 894 8.53 -8.06 19.56
N GLU A 895 7.49 -7.27 19.32
CA GLU A 895 6.17 -7.43 19.93
C GLU A 895 5.03 -7.05 18.99
N TYR A 896 3.83 -7.56 19.28
CA TYR A 896 2.57 -7.20 18.62
C TYR A 896 1.53 -6.86 19.67
N VAL A 897 0.69 -5.86 19.39
CA VAL A 897 -0.47 -5.53 20.22
C VAL A 897 -1.70 -6.34 19.79
N ILE A 898 -2.68 -6.44 20.67
CA ILE A 898 -3.85 -7.30 20.52
C ILE A 898 -5.10 -6.44 20.33
N GLY A 899 -5.83 -6.71 19.24
CA GLY A 899 -7.12 -6.13 18.90
C GLY A 899 -8.27 -7.11 19.10
N SER A 900 -9.15 -7.21 18.11
CA SER A 900 -10.21 -8.24 18.04
C SER A 900 -10.08 -9.01 16.73
N PRO A 901 -10.04 -10.35 16.75
CA PRO A 901 -9.98 -11.16 15.53
C PRO A 901 -11.26 -11.06 14.70
N LEU A 902 -11.15 -11.31 13.39
CA LEU A 902 -12.27 -11.27 12.43
C LEU A 902 -12.98 -12.62 12.29
N PHE A 903 -12.21 -13.71 12.30
CA PHE A 903 -12.72 -15.05 12.05
C PHE A 903 -13.02 -15.79 13.36
N LYS A 904 -13.89 -16.81 13.30
CA LYS A 904 -14.09 -17.75 14.40
C LYS A 904 -12.86 -18.65 14.60
N GLN A 905 -12.19 -18.98 13.51
CA GLN A 905 -10.88 -19.63 13.53
C GLN A 905 -10.04 -19.13 12.36
N ALA A 906 -8.77 -18.85 12.63
CA ALA A 906 -7.75 -18.64 11.62
C ALA A 906 -6.51 -19.47 11.98
N ARG A 907 -5.91 -20.14 10.99
CA ARG A 907 -4.64 -20.86 11.13
C ARG A 907 -3.64 -20.32 10.13
N VAL A 908 -2.46 -20.00 10.61
CA VAL A 908 -1.33 -19.54 9.79
C VAL A 908 -0.16 -20.48 10.00
N ARG A 909 0.23 -21.22 8.95
CA ARG A 909 1.44 -22.03 8.95
C ARG A 909 2.65 -21.12 8.83
N LEU A 910 3.48 -21.08 9.86
CA LEU A 910 4.68 -20.27 9.92
C LEU A 910 5.89 -21.08 9.40
N PRO A 911 6.94 -20.41 8.88
CA PRO A 911 8.19 -21.09 8.57
C PRO A 911 8.78 -21.82 9.78
N GLY A 912 9.45 -22.96 9.53
CA GLY A 912 9.89 -23.88 10.58
C GLY A 912 8.83 -24.88 11.06
N GLY A 913 7.63 -24.87 10.46
CA GLY A 913 6.59 -25.90 10.64
C GLY A 913 5.60 -25.65 11.78
N GLY A 914 5.76 -24.56 12.54
CA GLY A 914 4.80 -24.14 13.56
C GLY A 914 3.50 -23.61 12.95
N THR A 915 2.40 -23.68 13.70
CA THR A 915 1.12 -23.05 13.30
C THR A 915 0.70 -22.05 14.36
N LEU A 916 0.42 -20.81 13.95
CA LEU A 916 -0.30 -19.83 14.75
C LEU A 916 -1.80 -20.07 14.55
N THR A 917 -2.48 -20.49 15.61
CA THR A 917 -3.93 -20.73 15.64
C THR A 917 -4.60 -19.64 16.46
N VAL A 918 -5.55 -18.94 15.85
CA VAL A 918 -6.41 -17.96 16.51
C VAL A 918 -7.81 -18.56 16.59
N ASN A 919 -8.28 -18.83 17.80
CA ASN A 919 -9.62 -19.36 18.07
C ASN A 919 -10.46 -18.27 18.73
N ALA A 920 -11.63 -17.99 18.17
CA ALA A 920 -12.62 -17.06 18.70
C ALA A 920 -14.03 -17.58 18.38
N PRO A 921 -14.46 -18.74 18.91
CA PRO A 921 -15.65 -19.44 18.43
C PRO A 921 -16.95 -18.64 18.60
N GLN A 922 -17.00 -17.71 19.56
CA GLN A 922 -18.14 -16.81 19.78
C GLN A 922 -18.14 -15.59 18.84
N ASN A 923 -17.14 -15.41 17.98
CA ASN A 923 -17.01 -14.23 17.15
C ASN A 923 -18.21 -14.07 16.19
N SER A 924 -18.75 -12.85 16.14
CA SER A 924 -19.87 -12.43 15.29
C SER A 924 -19.79 -10.92 15.03
N PRO A 925 -20.68 -10.33 14.21
CA PRO A 925 -20.81 -8.87 14.10
C PRO A 925 -21.13 -8.17 15.44
N GLU A 926 -21.79 -8.87 16.37
CA GLU A 926 -22.14 -8.36 17.70
C GLU A 926 -21.03 -8.65 18.73
N ASN A 927 -20.44 -9.85 18.69
CA ASN A 927 -19.43 -10.30 19.64
C ASN A 927 -18.02 -9.82 19.25
N VAL A 928 -17.78 -8.53 19.43
CA VAL A 928 -16.53 -7.84 19.05
C VAL A 928 -15.56 -7.63 20.21
N TYR A 929 -15.98 -7.84 21.46
CA TYR A 929 -15.17 -7.51 22.63
C TYR A 929 -14.51 -8.73 23.24
N VAL A 930 -13.20 -8.64 23.50
CA VAL A 930 -12.44 -9.69 24.19
C VAL A 930 -12.80 -9.71 25.67
N GLN A 931 -13.31 -10.84 26.15
CA GLN A 931 -13.64 -11.10 27.55
C GLN A 931 -12.46 -11.72 28.30
N SER A 932 -11.76 -12.64 27.64
CA SER A 932 -10.52 -13.25 28.12
C SER A 932 -9.67 -13.76 26.95
N LEU A 933 -8.38 -13.97 27.20
CA LEU A 933 -7.44 -14.56 26.24
C LEU A 933 -6.61 -15.63 26.95
N ARG A 934 -6.34 -16.74 26.27
CA ARG A 934 -5.31 -17.70 26.65
C ARG A 934 -4.25 -17.81 25.56
N LEU A 935 -2.98 -17.82 25.97
CA LEU A 935 -1.84 -18.15 25.13
C LEU A 935 -1.36 -19.54 25.49
N ASN A 936 -1.47 -20.49 24.56
CA ASN A 936 -1.12 -21.90 24.76
C ASN A 936 -1.78 -22.47 26.03
N GLY A 937 -3.08 -22.22 26.20
CA GLY A 937 -3.89 -22.67 27.35
C GLY A 937 -3.73 -21.85 28.64
N LYS A 938 -2.70 -21.00 28.75
CA LYS A 938 -2.45 -20.18 29.94
C LYS A 938 -3.15 -18.82 29.85
N PRO A 939 -3.78 -18.31 30.93
CA PRO A 939 -4.39 -16.98 30.93
C PRO A 939 -3.38 -15.90 30.52
N TRP A 940 -3.81 -15.01 29.62
CA TRP A 940 -3.04 -13.87 29.15
C TRP A 940 -3.86 -12.60 29.32
N ARG A 941 -3.30 -11.63 30.07
CA ARG A 941 -4.00 -10.37 30.40
C ARG A 941 -3.41 -9.14 29.72
N LYS A 942 -2.18 -9.22 29.23
CA LYS A 942 -1.51 -8.11 28.55
C LYS A 942 -2.15 -7.88 27.18
N THR A 943 -2.29 -6.62 26.77
CA THR A 943 -2.83 -6.24 25.45
C THR A 943 -1.77 -6.32 24.34
N TRP A 944 -0.70 -7.06 24.58
CA TRP A 944 0.42 -7.25 23.67
C TRP A 944 1.06 -8.61 23.93
N LEU A 945 1.84 -9.08 22.98
CA LEU A 945 2.55 -10.35 23.03
C LEU A 945 3.93 -10.26 22.37
N PRO A 946 4.98 -10.89 22.96
CA PRO A 946 6.28 -10.97 22.34
C PRO A 946 6.25 -11.79 21.05
N HIS A 947 7.00 -11.39 20.03
CA HIS A 947 7.16 -12.12 18.77
C HIS A 947 7.61 -13.57 19.01
N ALA A 948 8.59 -13.78 19.90
CA ALA A 948 9.10 -15.10 20.25
C ALA A 948 8.02 -16.05 20.83
N ALA A 949 6.91 -15.53 21.35
CA ALA A 949 5.82 -16.33 21.88
C ALA A 949 4.91 -16.92 20.80
N ILE A 950 4.94 -16.38 19.57
CA ILE A 950 4.07 -16.80 18.46
C ILE A 950 4.84 -17.28 17.23
N ALA A 951 6.09 -16.83 17.03
CA ALA A 951 6.87 -17.08 15.81
C ALA A 951 7.18 -18.55 15.52
N LYS A 952 7.12 -19.42 16.53
CA LYS A 952 7.31 -20.88 16.39
C LYS A 952 5.99 -21.66 16.39
N GLY A 953 4.87 -20.97 16.24
CA GLY A 953 3.53 -21.50 16.43
C GLY A 953 3.04 -21.29 17.86
N ALA A 954 1.74 -20.99 17.97
CA ALA A 954 1.05 -20.76 19.23
C ALA A 954 -0.46 -20.92 19.03
N THR A 955 -1.20 -21.09 20.11
CA THR A 955 -2.66 -20.99 20.11
C THR A 955 -3.09 -19.78 20.94
N LEU A 956 -3.86 -18.90 20.34
CA LEU A 956 -4.52 -17.75 20.95
C LEU A 956 -6.02 -18.07 21.05
N ASP A 957 -6.50 -18.38 22.26
CA ASP A 957 -7.91 -18.67 22.51
C ASP A 957 -8.61 -17.44 23.10
N PHE A 958 -9.36 -16.74 22.26
CA PHE A 958 -10.18 -15.60 22.61
C PHE A 958 -11.58 -16.04 23.05
N GLU A 959 -12.02 -15.53 24.18
CA GLU A 959 -13.42 -15.53 24.57
C GLU A 959 -14.04 -14.19 24.16
N MET A 960 -14.97 -14.21 23.21
CA MET A 960 -15.61 -13.00 22.68
C MET A 960 -16.98 -12.75 23.31
N GLY A 961 -17.39 -11.49 23.43
CA GLY A 961 -18.70 -11.11 23.96
C GLY A 961 -19.23 -9.79 23.36
N PRO A 962 -20.53 -9.50 23.55
CA PRO A 962 -21.19 -8.36 22.92
C PRO A 962 -21.02 -7.04 23.69
N THR A 963 -20.49 -7.09 24.91
CA THR A 963 -20.27 -5.92 25.76
C THR A 963 -18.79 -5.74 26.11
N PRO A 964 -18.30 -4.49 26.26
CA PRO A 964 -16.95 -4.23 26.76
C PRO A 964 -16.63 -4.98 28.06
N SER A 965 -15.41 -5.51 28.16
CA SER A 965 -14.89 -6.15 29.37
C SER A 965 -13.77 -5.30 30.00
N ARG A 966 -13.26 -5.72 31.17
CA ARG A 966 -12.07 -5.12 31.82
C ARG A 966 -10.75 -5.81 31.45
N TRP A 967 -10.77 -6.74 30.50
CA TRP A 967 -9.55 -7.42 30.05
C TRP A 967 -8.53 -6.39 29.56
N GLY A 968 -7.27 -6.53 29.95
CA GLY A 968 -6.16 -5.68 29.47
C GLY A 968 -6.21 -4.21 29.90
N SER A 969 -7.00 -3.85 30.91
CA SER A 969 -7.19 -2.44 31.32
C SER A 969 -6.25 -1.99 32.46
N ALA A 970 -5.52 -2.91 33.08
CA ALA A 970 -4.64 -2.58 34.22
C ALA A 970 -3.34 -1.89 33.77
N PRO A 971 -2.71 -1.06 34.60
CA PRO A 971 -1.47 -0.38 34.24
C PRO A 971 -0.31 -1.25 33.79
N GLU A 972 -0.20 -2.45 34.31
CA GLU A 972 0.79 -3.46 33.97
C GLU A 972 0.44 -4.28 32.71
N ASP A 973 -0.80 -4.19 32.22
CA ASP A 973 -1.29 -4.94 31.06
C ASP A 973 -1.03 -4.19 29.73
N VAL A 974 -0.71 -2.89 29.78
CA VAL A 974 -0.48 -2.05 28.58
C VAL A 974 0.83 -2.42 27.85
N PRO A 975 0.99 -2.03 26.57
CA PRO A 975 2.25 -2.25 25.84
C PRO A 975 3.42 -1.52 26.50
N PRO A 976 4.67 -2.03 26.40
CA PRO A 976 5.83 -1.31 26.91
C PRO A 976 6.00 0.02 26.15
N SER A 977 6.69 0.97 26.78
CA SER A 977 6.92 2.32 26.23
C SER A 977 8.38 2.71 26.41
N LEU A 978 8.87 3.66 25.59
CA LEU A 978 10.21 4.23 25.75
C LEU A 978 10.35 4.96 27.10
N THR A 979 9.39 5.82 27.40
CA THR A 979 9.27 6.59 28.64
C THR A 979 8.55 5.75 29.69
N ALA A 980 9.07 5.76 30.92
CA ALA A 980 8.44 5.06 32.03
C ALA A 980 7.07 5.67 32.40
N PRO A 981 6.10 4.88 32.91
CA PRO A 981 4.80 5.39 33.32
C PRO A 981 4.88 6.60 34.25
N GLY A 982 4.12 7.66 33.93
CA GLY A 982 4.06 8.89 34.72
C GLY A 982 5.30 9.80 34.61
N LYS A 983 6.24 9.50 33.70
CA LYS A 983 7.37 10.37 33.37
C LYS A 983 7.12 11.09 32.06
N ARG A 984 7.67 12.29 31.94
CA ARG A 984 7.67 13.04 30.68
C ARG A 984 8.81 12.55 29.78
N PRO A 985 8.61 12.51 28.45
CA PRO A 985 9.72 12.30 27.53
C PRO A 985 10.77 13.40 27.75
N ALA A 986 12.02 13.01 27.91
CA ALA A 986 13.12 13.93 28.19
C ALA A 986 14.28 13.63 27.23
N PRO A 987 14.40 14.34 26.10
CA PRO A 987 15.61 14.29 25.29
C PRO A 987 16.79 14.91 26.06
N LEU A 988 18.01 14.57 25.66
CA LEU A 988 19.19 15.30 26.13
C LEU A 988 19.20 16.68 25.49
N ARG A 989 19.75 17.66 26.22
CA ARG A 989 20.00 19.01 25.70
C ARG A 989 21.49 19.25 25.62
N ASP A 990 21.91 20.04 24.64
CA ASP A 990 23.25 20.59 24.63
C ASP A 990 23.40 21.62 25.76
N LEU A 991 24.45 21.44 26.55
CA LEU A 991 24.81 22.26 27.70
C LEU A 991 25.79 23.36 27.35
N LEU A 992 26.28 23.47 26.11
CA LEU A 992 27.02 24.66 25.69
C LEU A 992 26.10 25.87 25.71
N GLY A 993 24.93 25.77 25.08
CA GLY A 993 23.94 26.83 25.11
C GLY A 993 24.44 28.14 24.48
N ALA A 994 23.58 29.15 24.42
CA ALA A 994 23.86 30.37 23.65
C ALA A 994 25.00 31.25 24.21
N SER A 995 25.37 31.09 25.49
CA SER A 995 26.45 31.84 26.13
C SER A 995 27.81 31.14 26.08
N ALA A 996 27.86 29.90 25.58
CA ALA A 996 29.11 29.17 25.55
C ALA A 996 30.14 29.81 24.63
N ARG A 997 31.40 29.44 24.90
CA ARG A 997 32.52 29.74 24.03
C ARG A 997 33.39 28.51 23.91
N VAL A 998 33.71 28.17 22.66
CA VAL A 998 34.76 27.22 22.31
C VAL A 998 36.00 28.00 21.90
N THR A 999 37.05 27.96 22.72
CA THR A 999 38.29 28.73 22.48
C THR A 999 39.52 27.85 22.40
N GLN A 1000 40.47 28.20 21.54
CA GLN A 1000 41.78 27.57 21.50
C GLN A 1000 42.69 28.07 22.63
N ALA A 1001 43.83 27.40 22.83
CA ALA A 1001 44.83 27.78 23.83
C ALA A 1001 45.39 29.20 23.66
N ASP A 1002 45.35 29.78 22.45
CA ASP A 1002 45.75 31.16 22.14
C ASP A 1002 44.63 32.20 22.40
N GLY A 1003 43.47 31.76 22.89
CA GLY A 1003 42.31 32.60 23.18
C GLY A 1003 41.39 32.86 21.98
N ARG A 1004 41.71 32.33 20.79
CA ARG A 1004 40.86 32.48 19.59
C ARG A 1004 39.57 31.68 19.74
N ALA A 1005 38.43 32.35 19.56
CA ALA A 1005 37.12 31.70 19.52
C ALA A 1005 36.90 30.97 18.18
N LEU A 1006 36.37 29.76 18.25
CA LEU A 1006 35.98 28.94 17.11
C LEU A 1006 34.45 28.85 17.09
N THR A 1007 33.78 29.87 16.55
CA THR A 1007 32.32 29.97 16.60
C THR A 1007 31.63 28.82 15.89
N ALA A 1008 32.20 28.33 14.79
CA ALA A 1008 31.66 27.21 14.05
C ALA A 1008 31.42 25.97 14.92
N LEU A 1009 32.23 25.75 15.97
CA LEU A 1009 32.14 24.54 16.82
C LEU A 1009 30.96 24.51 17.81
N HIS A 1010 30.10 25.53 17.80
CA HIS A 1010 28.91 25.62 18.67
C HIS A 1010 27.80 26.48 18.02
N ASP A 1011 27.70 26.50 16.69
CA ASP A 1011 26.72 27.34 15.97
C ASP A 1011 25.49 26.59 15.47
N ASP A 1012 25.31 25.33 15.90
CA ASP A 1012 24.21 24.44 15.53
C ASP A 1012 24.10 24.24 13.99
N ASP A 1013 25.20 24.34 13.24
CA ASP A 1013 25.22 24.14 11.79
C ASP A 1013 26.44 23.31 11.32
N ALA A 1014 26.17 22.09 10.87
CA ALA A 1014 27.19 21.19 10.33
C ALA A 1014 27.79 21.70 9.01
N GLY A 1015 27.16 22.70 8.37
CA GLY A 1015 27.69 23.40 7.20
C GLY A 1015 28.82 24.37 7.52
N SER A 1016 28.96 24.79 8.78
CA SER A 1016 30.11 25.54 9.29
C SER A 1016 31.22 24.58 9.70
N ALA A 1017 32.49 24.96 9.52
CA ALA A 1017 33.59 24.20 10.13
C ALA A 1017 34.79 25.07 10.51
N SER A 1018 35.53 24.60 11.52
CA SER A 1018 36.81 25.16 11.94
C SER A 1018 37.95 24.17 11.73
N ALA A 1019 39.08 24.69 11.24
CA ALA A 1019 40.32 23.93 11.15
C ALA A 1019 40.95 23.71 12.55
N VAL A 1020 41.05 22.45 12.94
CA VAL A 1020 41.65 22.00 14.21
C VAL A 1020 43.04 21.41 13.92
N SER A 1021 44.07 21.98 14.57
CA SER A 1021 45.46 21.55 14.39
C SER A 1021 45.75 20.16 14.99
N PRO A 1022 46.76 19.41 14.48
CA PRO A 1022 47.17 18.07 14.93
C PRO A 1022 47.39 17.87 16.44
N ALA A 1023 47.67 18.93 17.19
CA ALA A 1023 47.80 18.92 18.64
C ALA A 1023 47.30 20.26 19.16
N THR A 1024 46.08 20.29 19.71
CA THR A 1024 45.48 21.54 20.21
C THR A 1024 44.59 21.27 21.42
N VAL A 1025 44.31 22.35 22.14
CA VAL A 1025 43.45 22.32 23.32
C VAL A 1025 42.28 23.24 23.06
N LEU A 1026 41.08 22.67 23.05
CA LEU A 1026 39.82 23.41 22.96
C LEU A 1026 39.23 23.52 24.36
N THR A 1027 38.97 24.74 24.83
CA THR A 1027 38.30 24.98 26.11
C THR A 1027 36.85 25.37 25.83
N LEU A 1028 35.92 24.67 26.49
CA LEU A 1028 34.49 24.89 26.44
C LEU A 1028 34.07 25.51 27.78
N SER A 1029 33.49 26.71 27.74
CA SER A 1029 33.16 27.52 28.91
C SER A 1029 31.84 28.26 28.70
N GLY A 1030 31.24 28.80 29.77
CA GLY A 1030 29.95 29.52 29.66
C GLY A 1030 28.74 28.58 29.52
N LEU A 1031 28.89 27.36 30.02
CA LEU A 1031 27.92 26.26 29.93
C LEU A 1031 26.65 26.53 30.74
N ASP A 1032 25.54 26.01 30.24
CA ASP A 1032 24.31 25.86 31.00
C ASP A 1032 24.48 24.84 32.13
N ARG A 1033 23.64 24.94 33.16
CA ARG A 1033 23.67 24.02 34.30
C ARG A 1033 23.13 22.64 33.91
N GLY A 1034 23.94 21.60 34.08
CA GLY A 1034 23.51 20.22 33.88
C GLY A 1034 24.59 19.21 34.25
N GLU A 1035 24.26 17.93 34.08
CA GLU A 1035 25.24 16.84 34.12
C GLU A 1035 25.44 16.33 32.69
N ALA A 1036 26.61 16.61 32.10
CA ALA A 1036 26.92 16.09 30.77
C ALA A 1036 27.17 14.57 30.87
N MET A 1037 26.44 13.81 30.06
CA MET A 1037 26.52 12.36 29.98
C MET A 1037 27.17 11.88 28.68
N LEU A 1038 26.93 12.61 27.60
CA LEU A 1038 27.50 12.38 26.30
C LEU A 1038 28.15 13.67 25.79
N TYR A 1039 29.04 13.55 24.83
CA TYR A 1039 29.41 14.65 23.95
C TYR A 1039 29.39 14.18 22.51
N THR A 1040 29.13 15.07 21.59
CA THR A 1040 29.23 14.79 20.15
C THR A 1040 30.42 15.53 19.57
N VAL A 1041 30.97 14.99 18.50
CA VAL A 1041 31.90 15.70 17.63
C VAL A 1041 31.40 15.49 16.21
N THR A 1042 31.39 16.55 15.40
CA THR A 1042 30.97 16.49 14.00
C THR A 1042 32.15 16.77 13.09
N SER A 1043 32.42 15.88 12.13
CA SER A 1043 33.45 16.15 11.10
C SER A 1043 32.97 17.23 10.12
N GLY A 1044 33.90 17.99 9.55
CA GLY A 1044 33.61 18.90 8.43
C GLY A 1044 33.44 18.17 7.10
N ASP A 1045 33.74 18.86 6.01
CA ASP A 1045 33.62 18.38 4.62
C ASP A 1045 34.53 17.20 4.23
N ALA A 1046 35.35 16.70 5.15
CA ALA A 1046 36.25 15.57 4.95
C ALA A 1046 36.13 14.52 6.07
N ALA A 1047 36.30 13.24 5.69
CA ALA A 1047 36.46 12.14 6.63
C ALA A 1047 37.72 12.32 7.49
N ILE A 1048 37.65 11.90 8.76
CA ILE A 1048 38.80 11.93 9.68
C ILE A 1048 39.28 10.50 9.88
N ALA A 1049 40.45 10.18 9.32
CA ALA A 1049 40.97 8.81 9.29
C ALA A 1049 41.42 8.27 10.66
N SER A 1050 41.87 9.16 11.56
CA SER A 1050 42.23 8.85 12.94
C SER A 1050 42.32 10.13 13.77
N ALA A 1051 41.74 10.13 14.96
CA ALA A 1051 41.86 11.18 15.96
C ALA A 1051 41.89 10.55 17.36
N ALA A 1052 42.49 11.25 18.31
CA ALA A 1052 42.52 10.88 19.71
C ALA A 1052 42.31 12.14 20.54
N TRP A 1053 41.70 12.00 21.71
CA TRP A 1053 41.59 13.14 22.61
C TRP A 1053 41.42 12.73 24.06
N THR A 1054 41.79 13.63 24.95
CA THR A 1054 41.49 13.55 26.38
C THR A 1054 40.52 14.66 26.73
N LEU A 1055 39.37 14.30 27.31
CA LEU A 1055 38.41 15.27 27.82
C LEU A 1055 38.67 15.46 29.32
N GLU A 1056 38.98 16.70 29.70
CA GLU A 1056 39.08 17.13 31.10
C GLU A 1056 37.90 18.02 31.46
N ALA A 1057 37.53 18.04 32.74
CA ALA A 1057 36.50 18.93 33.27
C ALA A 1057 36.90 19.49 34.64
N ARG A 1058 36.34 20.63 35.02
CA ARG A 1058 36.51 21.20 36.37
C ARG A 1058 35.25 21.93 36.85
N THR A 1059 35.06 21.95 38.16
CA THR A 1059 34.10 22.85 38.81
C THR A 1059 34.63 24.29 38.82
N ALA A 1060 33.78 25.27 39.10
CA ALA A 1060 34.20 26.67 39.19
C ALA A 1060 35.32 26.85 40.23
N GLY A 1061 36.50 27.29 39.79
CA GLY A 1061 37.69 27.44 40.65
C GLY A 1061 38.37 26.13 41.06
N GLY A 1062 37.91 24.97 40.55
CA GLY A 1062 38.48 23.65 40.83
C GLY A 1062 39.68 23.29 39.93
N THR A 1063 40.29 22.13 40.21
CA THR A 1063 41.36 21.55 39.39
C THR A 1063 40.80 20.75 38.22
N TRP A 1064 41.47 20.79 37.07
CA TRP A 1064 41.15 19.93 35.92
C TRP A 1064 41.28 18.44 36.28
N ARG A 1065 40.33 17.63 35.82
CA ARG A 1065 40.32 16.17 35.97
C ARG A 1065 39.95 15.53 34.65
N VAL A 1066 40.65 14.45 34.28
CA VAL A 1066 40.26 13.64 33.12
C VAL A 1066 38.93 12.96 33.39
N VAL A 1067 37.95 13.17 32.50
CA VAL A 1067 36.62 12.58 32.56
C VAL A 1067 36.34 11.61 31.41
N ASP A 1068 37.11 11.68 30.31
CA ASP A 1068 37.08 10.68 29.24
C ASP A 1068 38.40 10.67 28.43
N THR A 1069 38.68 9.56 27.74
CA THR A 1069 39.83 9.43 26.83
C THR A 1069 39.47 8.58 25.63
N ARG A 1070 39.73 9.09 24.43
CA ARG A 1070 39.50 8.42 23.15
C ARG A 1070 40.77 8.26 22.36
N ARG A 1071 40.87 7.16 21.63
CA ARG A 1071 42.05 6.77 20.85
C ARG A 1071 41.58 6.20 19.53
N GLU A 1072 42.27 6.55 18.45
CA GLU A 1072 42.06 5.97 17.11
C GLU A 1072 40.62 6.10 16.58
N GLU A 1073 39.93 7.18 16.95
CA GLU A 1073 38.58 7.47 16.51
C GLU A 1073 38.55 7.87 15.05
N ARG A 1074 37.54 7.38 14.32
CA ARG A 1074 37.39 7.60 12.88
C ARG A 1074 36.04 8.21 12.55
N PHE A 1075 36.02 9.14 11.61
CA PHE A 1075 34.80 9.66 11.01
C PHE A 1075 34.79 9.15 9.59
N GLN A 1076 34.04 8.09 9.37
CA GLN A 1076 34.04 7.35 8.10
C GLN A 1076 33.49 8.23 6.96
N TRP A 1077 32.54 9.10 7.28
CA TRP A 1077 31.88 9.98 6.33
C TRP A 1077 32.18 11.45 6.67
N PRO A 1078 32.27 12.33 5.66
CA PRO A 1078 32.25 13.77 5.90
C PRO A 1078 30.91 14.18 6.51
N LEU A 1079 30.88 15.30 7.23
CA LEU A 1079 29.68 15.86 7.87
C LEU A 1079 28.98 14.85 8.81
N GLN A 1080 29.78 14.00 9.47
CA GLN A 1080 29.29 12.95 10.36
C GLN A 1080 29.33 13.42 11.82
N THR A 1081 28.17 13.39 12.48
CA THR A 1081 28.05 13.59 13.93
C THR A 1081 28.23 12.26 14.65
N ARG A 1082 29.22 12.15 15.55
CA ARG A 1082 29.44 10.92 16.35
C ARG A 1082 29.25 11.19 17.85
N PRO A 1083 28.46 10.37 18.57
CA PRO A 1083 28.30 10.48 20.02
C PRO A 1083 29.37 9.69 20.78
N PHE A 1084 29.74 10.19 21.95
CA PHE A 1084 30.70 9.58 22.87
C PHE A 1084 30.18 9.70 24.31
N ARG A 1085 30.19 8.59 25.07
CA ARG A 1085 29.80 8.61 26.48
C ARG A 1085 30.93 9.16 27.35
N ILE A 1086 30.63 10.09 28.25
CA ILE A 1086 31.63 10.57 29.22
C ILE A 1086 31.86 9.45 30.25
N ALA A 1087 33.12 9.00 30.41
CA ALA A 1087 33.43 7.88 31.29
C ALA A 1087 33.16 8.20 32.78
N THR A 1088 33.39 9.45 33.19
CA THR A 1088 33.04 9.97 34.52
C THR A 1088 32.15 11.21 34.37
N PRO A 1089 30.83 11.04 34.16
CA PRO A 1089 29.91 12.15 34.00
C PRO A 1089 29.81 12.98 35.29
N GLY A 1090 29.39 14.23 35.16
CA GLY A 1090 29.23 15.13 36.30
C GLY A 1090 28.86 16.55 35.89
N SER A 1091 28.52 17.37 36.88
CA SER A 1091 28.27 18.80 36.69
C SER A 1091 29.58 19.60 36.83
N TYR A 1092 30.03 20.17 35.72
CA TYR A 1092 31.27 20.93 35.63
C TYR A 1092 31.01 22.31 35.02
N ALA A 1093 31.86 23.28 35.35
CA ALA A 1093 31.74 24.66 34.86
C ALA A 1093 32.48 24.88 33.53
N GLU A 1094 33.51 24.06 33.27
CA GLU A 1094 34.33 24.13 32.06
C GLU A 1094 34.81 22.73 31.67
N TYR A 1095 34.95 22.51 30.37
CA TYR A 1095 35.56 21.32 29.78
C TYR A 1095 36.75 21.71 28.91
N ARG A 1096 37.67 20.77 28.73
CA ARG A 1096 38.85 20.92 27.88
C ARG A 1096 39.09 19.66 27.07
N LEU A 1097 39.10 19.81 25.75
CA LEU A 1097 39.39 18.74 24.81
C LEU A 1097 40.83 18.87 24.32
N HIS A 1098 41.70 17.96 24.76
CA HIS A 1098 43.07 17.84 24.24
C HIS A 1098 43.03 17.00 22.97
N TRP A 1099 42.93 17.65 21.82
CA TRP A 1099 42.80 16.99 20.53
C TRP A 1099 44.16 16.66 19.92
N THR A 1100 44.28 15.42 19.44
CA THR A 1100 45.44 14.91 18.70
C THR A 1100 44.99 14.21 17.41
N ALA A 1101 45.58 14.57 16.28
CA ALA A 1101 45.34 13.95 14.98
C ALA A 1101 46.63 13.92 14.15
N PRO A 1102 46.78 13.00 13.17
CA PRO A 1102 47.98 12.94 12.33
C PRO A 1102 48.12 14.13 11.37
N ALA A 1103 47.02 14.83 11.08
CA ALA A 1103 46.98 16.02 10.23
C ALA A 1103 45.91 16.99 10.74
N ARG A 1104 45.88 18.20 10.17
CA ARG A 1104 44.82 19.18 10.40
C ARG A 1104 43.47 18.57 9.98
N ALA A 1105 42.46 18.68 10.83
CA ALA A 1105 41.11 18.20 10.57
C ALA A 1105 40.11 19.36 10.54
N GLN A 1106 39.02 19.20 9.79
CA GLN A 1106 37.87 20.10 9.89
C GLN A 1106 36.89 19.50 10.90
N VAL A 1107 36.50 20.29 11.90
CA VAL A 1107 35.46 19.95 12.86
C VAL A 1107 34.36 20.97 12.70
N ALA A 1108 33.14 20.47 12.52
CA ALA A 1108 31.95 21.30 12.35
C ALA A 1108 31.42 21.73 13.71
N GLU A 1109 31.01 20.79 14.56
CA GLU A 1109 30.29 21.06 15.82
C GLU A 1109 30.83 20.18 16.97
N ILE A 1110 30.69 20.66 18.22
CA ILE A 1110 30.86 19.88 19.45
C ILE A 1110 29.67 20.18 20.36
N GLU A 1111 28.96 19.16 20.85
CA GLU A 1111 27.90 19.33 21.87
C GLU A 1111 28.31 18.66 23.19
N LEU A 1112 27.83 19.18 24.31
CA LEU A 1112 27.87 18.52 25.63
C LEU A 1112 26.46 18.16 26.04
N LEU A 1113 26.05 16.92 25.84
CA LEU A 1113 24.67 16.48 26.01
C LEU A 1113 24.41 15.99 27.43
N GLY A 1114 23.42 16.58 28.09
CA GLY A 1114 23.04 16.22 29.46
C GLY A 1114 21.54 16.31 29.73
N ALA A 1115 21.13 15.69 30.85
CA ALA A 1115 19.80 15.92 31.39
C ALA A 1115 19.79 17.27 32.13
N VAL A 1116 18.79 18.11 31.83
CA VAL A 1116 18.59 19.37 32.57
C VAL A 1116 17.58 19.08 33.69
N PRO A 1117 17.85 19.48 34.95
CA PRO A 1117 16.87 19.33 36.03
C PRO A 1117 15.56 20.02 35.66
N ASP A 1118 14.43 19.33 35.85
CA ASP A 1118 13.09 19.87 35.60
C ASP A 1118 12.90 21.21 36.35
N GLY A 1119 13.12 22.33 35.65
CA GLY A 1119 12.63 23.63 36.04
C GLY A 1119 11.13 23.63 35.78
N ARG A 1120 10.33 23.71 36.85
CA ARG A 1120 8.87 23.80 36.77
C ARG A 1120 8.39 24.87 35.81
#